data_AF-A0A9W9CJT0-F1
#
_entry.id   AF-A0A9W9CJT0-F1
#
_cell.length_a   1.000
_cell.length_b   1.000
_cell.length_c   1.000
_cell.angle_alpha   90.00
_cell.angle_beta   90.00
_cell.angle_gamma   90.00
#
_symmetry.space_group_name_H-M   'P 1'
#
loop_
_entity.id
_entity.type
_entity.pdbx_description
1 polymer ?
#
loop_
_entity_poly.entity_id
_entity_poly.type
_entity_poly.pdbx_seq_one_letter_code
_entity_poly.pdbx_strand_id
1 'polypeptide(L)'
;MPPKRTWSQANETGAPSASPASRSRPADSANDDAVPSISRKVKACASCRKQKIKCIMDDSGPPCKRCAERSLSCVLNKSLQTLIEERSQWKDTVVGDLSHIHSSLQQALAQLSLPPLPPLQSSALQDPEQTNQLELNSHEDELPSCDNSPRISPKEEGLPHAPIESLYQITRLRALRSDDPSEERQALMQSRASRPLNDFISKGAVSVEDAERLVGFFLNRIDHFMYMIGGGKHRDLESFRRSSSLLTACVCTVAALHDPSSNHLYGICNREFRRLMSASMFVRRMDQDSMRAMCIATYWLHDLSWMISGYAIRRAMEVNLGSNYQRVLADSNEEAMINLRIWYVLYICDRHLSILYGRPSIVRDDASIAGWERLMTTSVFTESDKRLVSQMALLIIMGNVRDLFGPDTGEPIPKAFAPKLMTFSLQIDHWMGFWSTELLRIHEHIGEFPTKGANLHHHLAKLHLHSHVFRGLRGNSVPPYFQDSARAAVAAAISIIELVLVDSDIRDGLVGIPHYIHSMIAFACVFLLKVSTQYPAQYVDDSVIYNLTTRAVQQFRATPVGKWHLVHMMAEGLEKMIAKQTNTATTPGPVHHNGTSQLGFQHVSLEPGTDSTPLQNGDKSYSDDLFGNGFDEGFNFGTSSILNFDTGTLDLDFTGFGF
;
A
#
# COMPACT_ATOMS: atom_id res chain seq x y z
N MET A 1 25.50 7.37 45.86
CA MET A 1 26.78 6.78 45.44
C MET A 1 26.76 6.60 43.93
N PRO A 2 27.55 7.38 43.18
CA PRO A 2 27.74 7.25 41.73
C PRO A 2 29.08 6.49 41.43
N PRO A 3 29.64 6.46 40.19
CA PRO A 3 29.30 5.52 39.10
C PRO A 3 30.56 4.90 38.39
N LYS A 4 30.33 4.19 37.26
CA LYS A 4 31.25 3.90 36.11
C LYS A 4 32.43 2.91 36.25
N ARG A 5 32.59 2.07 35.21
CA ARG A 5 33.82 1.84 34.37
C ARG A 5 33.53 0.72 33.35
N THR A 6 33.44 0.97 32.04
CA THR A 6 34.50 1.08 31.00
C THR A 6 35.51 -0.06 31.00
N TRP A 7 35.61 -0.78 29.87
CA TRP A 7 36.84 -1.42 29.43
C TRP A 7 37.08 -1.11 27.95
N SER A 8 38.20 -0.46 27.71
CA SER A 8 38.80 -0.13 26.43
C SER A 8 40.12 -0.89 26.33
N GLN A 9 40.40 -1.44 25.15
CA GLN A 9 41.71 -1.70 24.51
C GLN A 9 42.80 -2.41 25.33
N ALA A 10 43.30 -3.55 24.82
CA ALA A 10 44.55 -3.61 24.05
C ALA A 10 45.04 -5.07 23.95
N ASN A 11 45.50 -5.40 22.76
CA ASN A 11 46.14 -6.64 22.36
C ASN A 11 47.65 -6.39 22.39
N GLU A 12 48.49 -7.28 22.94
CA GLU A 12 49.84 -7.55 22.41
C GLU A 12 50.60 -8.70 23.11
N THR A 13 51.30 -9.47 22.27
CA THR A 13 52.47 -10.35 22.48
C THR A 13 52.30 -11.84 22.80
N GLY A 14 52.83 -12.69 21.88
CA GLY A 14 53.64 -13.87 22.24
C GLY A 14 53.17 -15.25 21.77
N ALA A 15 53.57 -15.67 20.55
CA ALA A 15 53.55 -17.07 20.06
C ALA A 15 54.61 -17.95 20.83
N PRO A 16 54.72 -19.30 20.70
CA PRO A 16 54.70 -20.06 19.43
C PRO A 16 54.17 -21.53 19.40
N SER A 17 54.06 -22.05 18.17
CA SER A 17 54.33 -23.44 17.72
C SER A 17 53.35 -24.59 18.07
N ALA A 18 52.62 -25.10 17.06
CA ALA A 18 52.89 -26.39 16.42
C ALA A 18 51.78 -26.82 15.42
N SER A 19 52.21 -27.37 14.29
CA SER A 19 51.47 -28.17 13.29
C SER A 19 52.52 -29.05 12.58
N PRO A 20 52.20 -30.03 11.73
CA PRO A 20 50.97 -30.81 11.50
C PRO A 20 51.25 -32.34 11.41
N ALA A 21 50.23 -33.18 11.22
CA ALA A 21 50.42 -34.52 10.67
C ALA A 21 49.30 -34.91 9.70
N SER A 22 49.73 -35.43 8.56
CA SER A 22 49.01 -35.71 7.32
C SER A 22 48.85 -37.22 7.09
N ARG A 23 47.91 -37.62 6.21
CA ARG A 23 47.94 -38.75 5.24
C ARG A 23 46.53 -38.98 4.67
N SER A 24 46.26 -39.42 3.44
CA SER A 24 46.94 -39.43 2.12
C SER A 24 45.93 -40.05 1.12
N ARG A 25 45.97 -39.61 -0.15
CA ARG A 25 45.07 -39.91 -1.30
C ARG A 25 45.03 -41.40 -1.76
N PRO A 26 44.21 -41.75 -2.78
CA PRO A 26 44.76 -41.72 -4.15
C PRO A 26 43.81 -41.14 -5.22
N ALA A 27 44.41 -40.69 -6.33
CA ALA A 27 43.78 -40.29 -7.59
C ALA A 27 43.94 -41.41 -8.62
N ASP A 28 42.97 -41.65 -9.51
CA ASP A 28 43.04 -41.25 -10.93
C ASP A 28 41.92 -41.84 -11.81
N SER A 29 41.59 -41.04 -12.83
CA SER A 29 41.08 -41.38 -14.18
C SER A 29 39.58 -41.33 -14.53
N ALA A 30 39.30 -40.42 -15.47
CA ALA A 30 38.43 -40.49 -16.65
C ALA A 30 36.96 -39.99 -16.58
N ASN A 31 36.73 -38.91 -17.37
CA ASN A 31 35.53 -38.49 -18.11
C ASN A 31 34.15 -39.01 -17.70
N ASP A 32 33.24 -38.10 -17.33
CA ASP A 32 32.13 -37.68 -18.21
C ASP A 32 31.38 -36.48 -17.60
N ASP A 33 31.07 -35.49 -18.44
CA ASP A 33 30.16 -34.39 -18.15
C ASP A 33 28.76 -34.94 -17.85
N ALA A 34 28.34 -34.89 -16.58
CA ALA A 34 26.97 -35.22 -16.20
C ALA A 34 26.28 -33.98 -15.60
N VAL A 35 25.67 -33.20 -16.48
CA VAL A 35 24.55 -32.31 -16.12
C VAL A 35 23.49 -33.17 -15.40
N PRO A 36 22.97 -32.76 -14.22
CA PRO A 36 22.03 -33.58 -13.48
C PRO A 36 20.69 -33.68 -14.25
N SER A 37 20.46 -34.81 -14.90
CA SER A 37 19.17 -35.13 -15.54
C SER A 37 18.13 -35.51 -14.48
N ILE A 38 17.20 -34.60 -14.19
CA ILE A 38 16.05 -34.88 -13.33
C ILE A 38 14.99 -35.66 -14.14
N SER A 39 15.19 -36.96 -14.29
CA SER A 39 14.17 -37.88 -14.81
C SER A 39 13.17 -38.23 -13.70
N ARG A 40 12.20 -37.35 -13.44
CA ARG A 40 10.97 -37.75 -12.73
C ARG A 40 9.74 -37.21 -13.42
N LYS A 41 9.27 -37.96 -14.43
CA LYS A 41 7.90 -37.84 -14.96
C LYS A 41 6.91 -37.89 -13.78
N VAL A 42 6.01 -36.91 -13.72
CA VAL A 42 4.97 -36.81 -12.69
C VAL A 42 4.03 -38.02 -12.81
N LYS A 43 4.22 -39.03 -11.95
CA LYS A 43 3.47 -40.31 -12.00
C LYS A 43 2.12 -40.32 -11.24
N ALA A 44 1.69 -39.20 -10.66
CA ALA A 44 0.46 -39.17 -9.86
C ALA A 44 -0.41 -37.94 -10.17
N CYS A 45 -1.71 -38.16 -10.43
CA CYS A 45 -2.70 -37.10 -10.66
C CYS A 45 -2.97 -36.27 -9.40
N ALA A 46 -3.53 -35.07 -9.58
CA ALA A 46 -3.80 -34.11 -8.50
C ALA A 46 -4.69 -34.70 -7.40
N SER A 47 -5.73 -35.46 -7.75
CA SER A 47 -6.64 -36.10 -6.80
C SER A 47 -5.97 -37.18 -5.95
N CYS A 48 -5.14 -38.04 -6.54
CA CYS A 48 -4.38 -39.04 -5.80
C CYS A 48 -3.30 -38.41 -4.90
N ARG A 49 -2.67 -37.31 -5.33
CA ARG A 49 -1.74 -36.53 -4.50
C ARG A 49 -2.44 -35.90 -3.29
N LYS A 50 -3.59 -35.26 -3.50
CA LYS A 50 -4.39 -34.62 -2.43
C LYS A 50 -4.82 -35.62 -1.36
N GLN A 51 -5.16 -36.84 -1.77
CA GLN A 51 -5.56 -37.91 -0.85
C GLN A 51 -4.36 -38.71 -0.29
N LYS A 52 -3.11 -38.38 -0.66
CA LYS A 52 -1.88 -39.11 -0.30
C LYS A 52 -1.94 -40.62 -0.57
N ILE A 53 -2.59 -41.01 -1.68
CA ILE A 53 -2.72 -42.41 -2.11
C ILE A 53 -1.98 -42.67 -3.42
N LYS A 54 -1.61 -43.94 -3.65
CA LYS A 54 -0.91 -44.36 -4.87
C LYS A 54 -1.82 -44.21 -6.10
N CYS A 55 -1.37 -43.43 -7.09
CA CYS A 55 -2.04 -43.30 -8.38
C CYS A 55 -1.73 -44.53 -9.25
N ILE A 56 -2.77 -45.20 -9.75
CA ILE A 56 -2.66 -46.37 -10.63
C ILE A 56 -3.23 -45.98 -12.00
N MET A 57 -2.35 -45.61 -12.90
CA MET A 57 -2.68 -45.15 -14.25
C MET A 57 -2.27 -46.20 -15.26
N ASP A 58 -3.20 -46.58 -16.12
CA ASP A 58 -2.93 -47.49 -17.24
C ASP A 58 -2.37 -46.69 -18.44
N ASP A 59 -1.81 -47.38 -19.43
CA ASP A 59 -1.22 -46.75 -20.63
C ASP A 59 -2.23 -45.99 -21.51
N SER A 60 -3.53 -46.09 -21.21
CA SER A 60 -4.62 -45.37 -21.87
C SER A 60 -4.81 -43.91 -21.41
N GLY A 61 -4.03 -43.42 -20.43
CA GLY A 61 -4.15 -42.06 -19.92
C GLY A 61 -5.28 -41.86 -18.89
N PRO A 62 -5.55 -40.62 -18.43
CA PRO A 62 -6.58 -40.35 -17.41
C PRO A 62 -8.00 -40.67 -17.93
N PRO A 63 -8.91 -41.17 -17.07
CA PRO A 63 -8.79 -41.24 -15.62
C PRO A 63 -8.03 -42.48 -15.11
N CYS A 64 -7.25 -42.31 -14.03
CA CYS A 64 -6.62 -43.43 -13.33
C CYS A 64 -7.69 -44.34 -12.68
N LYS A 65 -7.43 -45.64 -12.51
CA LYS A 65 -8.43 -46.62 -12.01
C LYS A 65 -9.18 -46.16 -10.76
N ARG A 66 -8.46 -45.55 -9.80
CA ARG A 66 -9.07 -45.07 -8.54
C ARG A 66 -9.96 -43.85 -8.73
N CYS A 67 -9.60 -42.95 -9.64
CA CYS A 67 -10.45 -41.80 -9.94
C CYS A 67 -11.70 -42.25 -10.73
N ALA A 68 -11.57 -43.29 -11.58
CA ALA A 68 -12.70 -43.89 -12.26
C ALA A 68 -13.68 -44.57 -11.29
N GLU A 69 -13.19 -45.40 -10.37
CA GLU A 69 -14.00 -46.12 -9.37
C GLU A 69 -14.72 -45.18 -8.39
N ARG A 70 -14.13 -44.03 -8.09
CA ARG A 70 -14.66 -43.06 -7.11
C ARG A 70 -15.34 -41.84 -7.75
N SER A 71 -15.49 -41.85 -9.07
CA SER A 71 -16.06 -40.73 -9.83
C SER A 71 -15.38 -39.38 -9.54
N LEU A 72 -14.05 -39.37 -9.38
CA LEU A 72 -13.25 -38.17 -9.09
C LEU A 72 -12.59 -37.61 -10.36
N SER A 73 -12.38 -36.30 -10.44
CA SER A 73 -11.66 -35.69 -11.57
C SER A 73 -10.17 -36.06 -11.52
N CYS A 74 -9.64 -36.60 -12.63
CA CYS A 74 -8.28 -37.10 -12.71
C CYS A 74 -7.39 -36.22 -13.60
N VAL A 75 -6.80 -35.17 -13.02
CA VAL A 75 -5.94 -34.23 -13.75
C VAL A 75 -4.47 -34.53 -13.50
N LEU A 76 -3.69 -34.77 -14.56
CA LEU A 76 -2.24 -34.86 -14.53
C LEU A 76 -1.64 -33.48 -14.85
N ASN A 77 -0.89 -32.92 -13.92
CA ASN A 77 -0.16 -31.68 -14.19
C ASN A 77 1.11 -32.03 -14.97
N LYS A 78 1.28 -31.46 -16.18
CA LYS A 78 2.51 -31.59 -16.97
C LYS A 78 3.71 -31.02 -16.20
N SER A 79 4.91 -31.56 -16.40
CA SER A 79 6.11 -30.96 -15.81
C SER A 79 6.45 -29.67 -16.56
N LEU A 80 7.06 -28.70 -15.87
CA LEU A 80 7.53 -27.44 -16.46
C LEU A 80 8.44 -27.69 -17.68
N GLN A 81 9.25 -28.76 -17.65
CA GLN A 81 10.11 -29.16 -18.77
C GLN A 81 9.31 -29.52 -20.03
N THR A 82 8.25 -30.33 -19.90
CA THR A 82 7.37 -30.67 -21.04
C THR A 82 6.64 -29.46 -21.60
N LEU A 83 6.28 -28.48 -20.77
CA LEU A 83 5.66 -27.24 -21.24
C LEU A 83 6.66 -26.34 -21.99
N ILE A 84 7.94 -26.36 -21.59
CA ILE A 84 9.01 -25.64 -22.27
C ILE A 84 9.34 -26.28 -23.62
N GLU A 85 9.41 -27.62 -23.68
CA GLU A 85 9.64 -28.39 -24.91
C GLU A 85 8.47 -28.22 -25.91
N GLU A 86 7.22 -28.31 -25.45
CA GLU A 86 6.02 -28.06 -26.27
C GLU A 86 6.00 -26.62 -26.81
N ARG A 87 6.44 -25.63 -26.02
CA ARG A 87 6.54 -24.23 -26.45
C ARG A 87 7.62 -24.01 -27.50
N SER A 88 8.75 -24.70 -27.39
CA SER A 88 9.81 -24.65 -28.40
C SER A 88 9.34 -25.22 -29.73
N GLN A 89 8.71 -26.40 -29.71
CA GLN A 89 8.17 -27.04 -30.91
C GLN A 89 7.07 -26.20 -31.57
N TRP A 90 6.20 -25.57 -30.76
CA TRP A 90 5.18 -24.67 -31.28
C TRP A 90 5.79 -23.42 -31.92
N LYS A 91 6.82 -22.83 -31.30
CA LYS A 91 7.56 -21.69 -31.86
C LYS A 91 8.17 -22.05 -33.21
N ASP A 92 8.84 -23.20 -33.32
CA ASP A 92 9.48 -23.62 -34.57
C ASP A 92 8.46 -23.89 -35.69
N THR A 93 7.30 -24.47 -35.34
CA THR A 93 6.19 -24.71 -36.29
C THR A 93 5.60 -23.38 -36.79
N VAL A 94 5.32 -22.44 -35.88
CA VAL A 94 4.75 -21.13 -36.23
C VAL A 94 5.72 -20.30 -37.07
N VAL A 95 7.02 -20.34 -36.78
CA VAL A 95 8.05 -19.68 -37.60
C VAL A 95 8.12 -20.31 -38.99
N GLY A 96 8.05 -21.63 -39.08
CA GLY A 96 7.98 -22.35 -40.36
C GLY A 96 6.76 -21.97 -41.20
N ASP A 97 5.57 -21.94 -40.59
CA ASP A 97 4.33 -21.56 -41.27
C ASP A 97 4.38 -20.10 -41.76
N LEU A 98 4.94 -19.19 -40.97
CA LEU A 98 5.14 -17.78 -41.36
C LEU A 98 6.10 -17.66 -42.55
N SER A 99 7.20 -18.40 -42.55
CA SER A 99 8.14 -18.46 -43.67
C SER A 99 7.48 -19.01 -44.94
N HIS A 100 6.60 -20.01 -44.81
CA HIS A 100 5.83 -20.55 -45.93
C HIS A 100 4.82 -19.55 -46.50
N ILE A 101 4.09 -18.84 -45.62
CA ILE A 101 3.14 -17.80 -46.02
C ILE A 101 3.85 -16.64 -46.70
N HIS A 102 4.97 -16.17 -46.15
CA HIS A 102 5.76 -15.09 -46.76
C HIS A 102 6.29 -15.47 -48.13
N SER A 103 6.81 -16.69 -48.28
CA SER A 103 7.28 -17.19 -49.59
C SER A 103 6.15 -17.28 -50.62
N SER A 104 4.96 -17.72 -50.19
CA SER A 104 3.78 -17.81 -51.06
C SER A 104 3.28 -16.42 -51.49
N LEU A 105 3.28 -15.45 -50.58
CA LEU A 105 2.97 -14.04 -50.86
C LEU A 105 4.01 -13.40 -51.78
N GLN A 106 5.30 -13.69 -51.59
CA GLN A 106 6.38 -13.23 -52.45
C GLN A 106 6.17 -13.72 -53.91
N GLN A 107 5.80 -15.00 -54.08
CA GLN A 107 5.49 -15.58 -55.39
C GLN A 107 4.24 -14.96 -56.02
N ALA A 108 3.19 -14.71 -55.23
CA ALA A 108 1.98 -14.04 -55.73
C ALA A 108 2.24 -12.60 -56.16
N LEU A 109 3.05 -11.85 -55.38
CA LEU A 109 3.45 -10.48 -55.73
C LEU A 109 4.32 -10.42 -56.98
N ALA A 110 5.20 -11.41 -57.17
CA ALA A 110 6.00 -11.54 -58.39
C ALA A 110 5.13 -11.78 -59.64
N GLN A 111 4.09 -12.63 -59.54
CA GLN A 111 3.14 -12.86 -60.63
C GLN A 111 2.28 -11.61 -60.95
N LEU A 112 2.01 -10.78 -59.94
CA LEU A 112 1.25 -9.54 -60.07
C LEU A 112 2.11 -8.30 -60.41
N SER A 113 3.42 -8.46 -60.61
CA SER A 113 4.39 -7.37 -60.87
C SER A 113 4.39 -6.28 -59.78
N LEU A 114 4.14 -6.65 -58.52
CA LEU A 114 4.15 -5.75 -57.38
C LEU A 114 5.51 -5.78 -56.64
N PRO A 115 5.86 -4.73 -55.89
CA PRO A 115 7.13 -4.68 -55.15
C PRO A 115 7.27 -5.85 -54.17
N PRO A 116 8.48 -6.42 -54.01
CA PRO A 116 8.71 -7.54 -53.10
C PRO A 116 8.55 -7.12 -51.64
N LEU A 117 8.09 -8.05 -50.79
CA LEU A 117 8.02 -7.83 -49.34
C LEU A 117 9.42 -7.90 -48.72
N PRO A 118 9.67 -7.10 -47.66
CA PRO A 118 10.89 -7.22 -46.87
C PRO A 118 10.97 -8.59 -46.16
N PRO A 119 12.18 -9.07 -45.82
CA PRO A 119 12.36 -10.37 -45.18
C PRO A 119 11.73 -10.41 -43.78
N LEU A 120 11.17 -11.56 -43.40
CA LEU A 120 10.62 -11.76 -42.07
C LEU A 120 11.71 -11.71 -41.00
N GLN A 121 11.55 -10.83 -40.02
CA GLN A 121 12.45 -10.69 -38.88
C GLN A 121 12.47 -11.94 -37.97
N SER A 122 11.42 -12.76 -38.04
CA SER A 122 11.29 -14.02 -37.29
C SER A 122 12.23 -15.13 -37.76
N SER A 123 12.74 -15.06 -38.99
CA SER A 123 13.58 -16.11 -39.62
C SER A 123 15.09 -15.83 -39.52
N ALA A 124 15.50 -14.64 -39.10
CA ALA A 124 16.92 -14.26 -38.95
C ALA A 124 17.62 -14.90 -37.73
N LEU A 125 16.93 -15.77 -36.99
CA LEU A 125 17.43 -16.45 -35.80
C LEU A 125 17.88 -17.90 -36.07
N GLN A 126 18.00 -18.34 -37.33
CA GLN A 126 18.41 -19.70 -37.68
C GLN A 126 19.63 -19.73 -38.65
N ASP A 127 20.82 -19.88 -38.04
CA ASP A 127 22.07 -20.59 -38.45
C ASP A 127 23.08 -20.04 -39.50
N PRO A 128 24.40 -20.41 -39.49
CA PRO A 128 24.97 -21.71 -39.02
C PRO A 128 26.27 -21.70 -38.18
N GLU A 129 26.51 -22.85 -37.52
CA GLU A 129 27.82 -23.32 -37.05
C GLU A 129 28.89 -23.29 -38.16
N GLN A 130 29.96 -22.50 -37.98
CA GLN A 130 31.30 -22.81 -38.50
C GLN A 130 32.40 -22.08 -37.70
N THR A 131 33.38 -22.89 -37.32
CA THR A 131 34.45 -22.69 -36.35
C THR A 131 35.44 -21.60 -36.74
N ASN A 132 35.76 -20.68 -35.82
CA ASN A 132 37.11 -20.12 -35.68
C ASN A 132 37.34 -19.54 -34.28
N GLN A 133 38.14 -20.30 -33.52
CA GLN A 133 39.01 -19.92 -32.40
C GLN A 133 39.01 -18.44 -32.00
N LEU A 134 38.28 -18.10 -30.93
CA LEU A 134 38.64 -16.99 -30.05
C LEU A 134 38.49 -17.44 -28.60
N GLU A 135 39.55 -17.15 -27.87
CA GLU A 135 39.92 -17.53 -26.51
C GLU A 135 38.77 -17.56 -25.51
N LEU A 136 38.77 -18.60 -24.66
CA LEU A 136 38.04 -18.62 -23.41
C LEU A 136 38.40 -17.38 -22.58
N ASN A 137 37.53 -16.38 -22.59
CA ASN A 137 37.33 -15.53 -21.44
C ASN A 137 35.96 -15.88 -20.86
N SER A 138 36.01 -16.55 -19.71
CA SER A 138 34.91 -16.75 -18.79
C SER A 138 34.28 -15.40 -18.42
N HIS A 139 33.29 -14.95 -19.18
CA HIS A 139 32.29 -14.02 -18.68
C HIS A 139 31.19 -14.84 -18.01
N GLU A 140 31.45 -15.27 -16.77
CA GLU A 140 30.37 -15.55 -15.84
C GLU A 140 29.53 -14.27 -15.69
N ASP A 141 28.28 -14.35 -16.14
CA ASP A 141 27.10 -13.73 -15.52
C ASP A 141 27.34 -12.44 -14.72
N GLU A 142 27.48 -11.29 -15.40
CA GLU A 142 27.15 -10.00 -14.79
C GLU A 142 25.61 -9.88 -14.70
N LEU A 143 25.02 -10.48 -13.67
CA LEU A 143 23.65 -10.13 -13.27
C LEU A 143 23.63 -8.65 -12.85
N PRO A 144 22.75 -7.80 -13.41
CA PRO A 144 22.57 -6.45 -12.91
C PRO A 144 22.01 -6.52 -11.49
N SER A 145 22.83 -6.16 -10.51
CA SER A 145 22.39 -6.02 -9.12
C SER A 145 21.34 -4.91 -9.01
N CYS A 146 20.30 -5.15 -8.20
CA CYS A 146 19.20 -4.23 -7.93
C CYS A 146 19.47 -3.31 -6.71
N ASP A 147 20.71 -3.22 -6.25
CA ASP A 147 21.09 -2.40 -5.09
C ASP A 147 21.42 -0.96 -5.53
N ASN A 148 20.68 0.00 -4.97
CA ASN A 148 20.82 1.43 -5.24
C ASN A 148 21.51 2.17 -4.09
N SER A 149 22.59 1.62 -3.57
CA SER A 149 23.43 2.36 -2.63
C SER A 149 23.90 3.71 -3.23
N PRO A 150 23.92 4.80 -2.44
CA PRO A 150 24.23 6.14 -2.93
C PRO A 150 25.64 6.24 -3.56
N ARG A 151 25.79 7.16 -4.52
CA ARG A 151 27.08 7.46 -5.17
C ARG A 151 28.11 7.82 -4.12
N ILE A 152 29.22 7.10 -4.12
CA ILE A 152 30.47 7.60 -3.58
C ILE A 152 31.46 7.48 -4.73
N SER A 153 31.63 8.60 -5.45
CA SER A 153 32.83 8.77 -6.28
C SER A 153 34.03 8.48 -5.37
N PRO A 154 35.03 7.70 -5.81
CA PRO A 154 36.22 7.47 -5.00
C PRO A 154 36.90 8.83 -4.79
N LYS A 155 36.59 9.51 -3.68
CA LYS A 155 37.49 10.53 -3.14
C LYS A 155 38.58 9.73 -2.45
N GLU A 156 39.74 9.69 -3.07
CA GLU A 156 40.92 8.90 -2.66
C GLU A 156 41.56 9.34 -1.33
N GLU A 157 40.93 10.18 -0.52
CA GLU A 157 41.59 10.84 0.63
C GLU A 157 40.98 10.56 2.02
N GLY A 158 39.98 9.68 2.14
CA GLY A 158 39.30 9.40 3.43
C GLY A 158 39.22 7.92 3.81
N LEU A 159 39.12 7.64 5.11
CA LEU A 159 38.72 6.32 5.61
C LEU A 159 37.28 6.00 5.13
N PRO A 160 36.99 4.74 4.76
CA PRO A 160 35.65 4.36 4.30
C PRO A 160 34.61 4.61 5.41
N HIS A 161 33.49 5.25 5.05
CA HIS A 161 32.46 5.67 5.99
C HIS A 161 31.36 4.61 6.16
N ALA A 162 31.04 3.87 5.10
CA ALA A 162 30.13 2.73 5.13
C ALA A 162 30.85 1.41 4.74
N PRO A 163 30.56 0.27 5.40
CA PRO A 163 31.21 -1.02 5.10
C PRO A 163 31.14 -1.46 3.63
N ILE A 164 30.06 -1.09 2.93
CA ILE A 164 29.87 -1.43 1.50
C ILE A 164 30.88 -0.71 0.60
N GLU A 165 31.44 0.43 1.03
CA GLU A 165 32.49 1.14 0.29
C GLU A 165 33.74 0.29 0.14
N SER A 166 34.13 -0.43 1.19
CA SER A 166 35.25 -1.35 1.14
C SER A 166 34.99 -2.47 0.14
N LEU A 167 33.76 -2.99 0.05
CA LEU A 167 33.39 -3.98 -0.97
C LEU A 167 33.52 -3.38 -2.38
N TYR A 168 33.03 -2.16 -2.62
CA TYR A 168 33.14 -1.51 -3.93
C TYR A 168 34.59 -1.23 -4.32
N GLN A 169 35.41 -0.79 -3.38
CA GLN A 169 36.84 -0.54 -3.58
C GLN A 169 37.57 -1.84 -3.93
N ILE A 170 37.29 -2.94 -3.22
CA ILE A 170 37.98 -4.23 -3.41
C ILE A 170 37.50 -4.95 -4.67
N THR A 171 36.19 -5.02 -4.89
CA THR A 171 35.61 -5.85 -5.96
C THR A 171 35.51 -5.14 -7.31
N ARG A 172 35.67 -3.81 -7.32
CA ARG A 172 35.44 -2.95 -8.49
C ARG A 172 34.06 -3.13 -9.16
N LEU A 173 33.09 -3.79 -8.52
CA LEU A 173 31.77 -4.08 -9.08
C LEU A 173 31.10 -2.79 -9.57
N ARG A 174 30.93 -2.68 -10.90
CA ARG A 174 30.23 -1.56 -11.55
C ARG A 174 28.71 -1.68 -11.41
N ALA A 175 28.21 -2.90 -11.27
CA ALA A 175 26.79 -3.23 -11.07
C ALA A 175 26.19 -2.64 -9.76
N LEU A 176 27.01 -2.13 -8.84
CA LEU A 176 26.59 -1.52 -7.58
C LEU A 176 26.85 0.00 -7.52
N ARG A 177 27.35 0.59 -8.62
CA ARG A 177 27.61 2.03 -8.73
C ARG A 177 26.52 2.69 -9.57
N SER A 178 25.80 3.64 -8.99
CA SER A 178 24.75 4.40 -9.68
C SER A 178 25.33 5.53 -10.55
N ASP A 179 26.25 5.23 -11.47
CA ASP A 179 26.64 6.20 -12.49
C ASP A 179 25.69 6.16 -13.68
N ASP A 180 25.16 7.34 -14.00
CA ASP A 180 24.95 7.80 -15.37
C ASP A 180 24.87 9.33 -15.34
N PRO A 181 25.59 10.04 -16.23
CA PRO A 181 25.66 11.49 -16.26
C PRO A 181 24.30 12.10 -16.59
N SER A 182 24.13 13.37 -16.19
CA SER A 182 22.96 14.20 -16.46
C SER A 182 22.56 14.24 -17.94
N GLU A 183 23.50 14.00 -18.85
CA GLU A 183 23.30 14.02 -20.31
C GLU A 183 22.36 12.91 -20.80
N GLU A 184 22.47 11.67 -20.29
CA GLU A 184 21.53 10.60 -20.65
C GLU A 184 20.11 10.86 -20.12
N ARG A 185 20.01 11.52 -18.96
CA ARG A 185 18.72 11.90 -18.37
C ARG A 185 18.02 12.95 -19.26
N GLN A 186 18.78 13.89 -19.81
CA GLN A 186 18.30 14.87 -20.79
C GLN A 186 17.88 14.18 -22.10
N ALA A 187 18.69 13.24 -22.60
CA ALA A 187 18.43 12.51 -23.85
C ALA A 187 17.19 11.59 -23.76
N LEU A 188 16.98 10.88 -22.64
CA LEU A 188 15.80 10.05 -22.40
C LEU A 188 14.51 10.90 -22.28
N MET A 189 14.60 12.09 -21.67
CA MET A 189 13.48 13.03 -21.60
C MET A 189 13.14 13.62 -22.98
N GLN A 190 14.14 13.98 -23.78
CA GLN A 190 13.95 14.46 -25.16
C GLN A 190 13.40 13.36 -26.07
N SER A 191 13.85 12.11 -25.91
CA SER A 191 13.32 10.94 -26.64
C SER A 191 11.85 10.65 -26.30
N ARG A 192 11.45 10.80 -25.03
CA ARG A 192 10.04 10.65 -24.60
C ARG A 192 9.12 11.70 -25.23
N ALA A 193 9.55 12.95 -25.35
CA ALA A 193 8.74 14.01 -25.94
C ALA A 193 8.42 13.79 -27.43
N SER A 194 9.27 13.04 -28.14
CA SER A 194 9.14 12.74 -29.58
C SER A 194 8.42 11.41 -29.88
N ARG A 195 8.20 10.54 -28.88
CA ARG A 195 7.50 9.26 -29.10
C ARG A 195 5.99 9.45 -29.25
N PRO A 196 5.34 8.72 -30.17
CA PRO A 196 3.88 8.71 -30.25
C PRO A 196 3.28 8.15 -28.95
N LEU A 197 2.20 8.78 -28.48
CA LEU A 197 1.49 8.39 -27.25
C LEU A 197 0.89 6.99 -27.42
N ASN A 198 1.42 6.00 -26.68
CA ASN A 198 0.91 4.64 -26.63
C ASN A 198 0.49 4.26 -25.20
N ASP A 199 -0.49 4.98 -24.67
CA ASP A 199 -1.05 4.77 -23.33
C ASP A 199 -2.46 4.12 -23.39
N PHE A 200 -3.04 3.86 -22.23
CA PHE A 200 -4.36 3.24 -22.11
C PHE A 200 -5.48 4.09 -22.73
N ILE A 201 -5.28 5.39 -22.88
CA ILE A 201 -6.23 6.31 -23.53
C ILE A 201 -6.13 6.17 -25.05
N SER A 202 -4.93 6.19 -25.61
CA SER A 202 -4.70 5.91 -27.05
C SER A 202 -5.21 4.53 -27.47
N LYS A 203 -5.20 3.57 -26.55
CA LYS A 203 -5.73 2.20 -26.76
C LYS A 203 -7.26 2.11 -26.60
N GLY A 204 -7.93 3.20 -26.27
CA GLY A 204 -9.39 3.26 -26.11
C GLY A 204 -9.93 2.59 -24.83
N ALA A 205 -9.07 2.31 -23.83
CA ALA A 205 -9.56 1.79 -22.55
C ALA A 205 -10.37 2.84 -21.77
N VAL A 206 -10.01 4.12 -21.93
CA VAL A 206 -10.77 5.28 -21.47
C VAL A 206 -10.81 6.27 -22.63
N SER A 207 -11.97 6.90 -22.88
CA SER A 207 -12.11 7.92 -23.93
C SER A 207 -11.28 9.16 -23.60
N VAL A 208 -10.90 9.94 -24.61
CA VAL A 208 -10.13 11.18 -24.37
C VAL A 208 -10.99 12.16 -23.58
N GLU A 209 -12.28 12.24 -23.91
CA GLU A 209 -13.26 13.12 -23.30
C GLU A 209 -13.45 12.80 -21.80
N ASP A 210 -13.55 11.52 -21.45
CA ASP A 210 -13.62 11.11 -20.04
C ASP A 210 -12.32 11.39 -19.30
N ALA A 211 -11.17 11.13 -19.94
CA ALA A 211 -9.87 11.42 -19.33
C ALA A 211 -9.67 12.92 -19.09
N GLU A 212 -10.07 13.79 -20.02
CA GLU A 212 -10.03 15.24 -19.86
C GLU A 212 -10.93 15.71 -18.71
N ARG A 213 -12.15 15.18 -18.63
CA ARG A 213 -13.09 15.49 -17.55
C ARG A 213 -12.56 15.05 -16.19
N LEU A 214 -11.99 13.85 -16.09
CA LEU A 214 -11.39 13.31 -14.86
C LEU A 214 -10.16 14.11 -14.42
N VAL A 215 -9.23 14.42 -15.34
CA VAL A 215 -8.05 15.22 -15.06
C VAL A 215 -8.44 16.64 -14.66
N GLY A 216 -9.40 17.25 -15.35
CA GLY A 216 -9.93 18.56 -15.00
C GLY A 216 -10.57 18.57 -13.61
N PHE A 217 -11.35 17.54 -13.26
CA PHE A 217 -11.92 17.40 -11.92
C PHE A 217 -10.83 17.23 -10.84
N PHE A 218 -9.77 16.47 -11.13
CA PHE A 218 -8.65 16.31 -10.22
C PHE A 218 -7.94 17.63 -9.96
N LEU A 219 -7.51 18.33 -11.02
CA LEU A 219 -6.75 19.57 -10.92
C LEU A 219 -7.54 20.68 -10.23
N ASN A 220 -8.83 20.84 -10.57
CA ASN A 220 -9.65 21.95 -10.07
C ASN A 220 -10.31 21.68 -8.71
N ARG A 221 -10.22 20.46 -8.18
CA ARG A 221 -10.87 20.13 -6.89
C ARG A 221 -10.00 19.27 -6.00
N ILE A 222 -9.65 18.07 -6.46
CA ILE A 222 -9.02 17.05 -5.62
C ILE A 222 -7.60 17.45 -5.18
N ASP A 223 -6.78 17.97 -6.10
CA ASP A 223 -5.38 18.29 -5.82
C ASP A 223 -5.22 19.42 -4.78
N HIS A 224 -6.22 20.30 -4.64
CA HIS A 224 -6.22 21.33 -3.60
C HIS A 224 -6.30 20.77 -2.17
N PHE A 225 -6.82 19.56 -1.98
CA PHE A 225 -6.77 18.86 -0.69
C PHE A 225 -5.39 18.26 -0.39
N MET A 226 -4.54 18.08 -1.41
CA MET A 226 -3.15 17.62 -1.32
C MET A 226 -2.17 18.75 -1.69
N TYR A 227 -2.53 19.99 -1.33
CA TYR A 227 -1.66 21.18 -1.40
C TYR A 227 -1.15 21.51 -2.82
N MET A 228 -1.86 21.07 -3.87
CA MET A 228 -1.49 21.21 -5.28
C MET A 228 -0.15 20.54 -5.67
N ILE A 229 0.23 19.48 -4.93
CA ILE A 229 1.49 18.76 -5.15
C ILE A 229 1.32 17.62 -6.16
N GLY A 230 0.13 17.04 -6.25
CA GLY A 230 -0.17 15.91 -7.12
C GLY A 230 -0.12 16.27 -8.60
N GLY A 231 -0.70 17.41 -8.99
CA GLY A 231 -0.61 17.93 -10.36
C GLY A 231 0.74 18.55 -10.69
N GLY A 232 1.41 19.12 -9.69
CA GLY A 232 2.75 19.70 -9.85
C GLY A 232 2.75 20.80 -10.92
N LYS A 233 3.47 20.58 -12.02
CA LYS A 233 3.58 21.54 -13.13
C LYS A 233 2.59 21.29 -14.27
N HIS A 234 1.84 20.20 -14.22
CA HIS A 234 0.92 19.77 -15.29
C HIS A 234 -0.40 20.53 -15.17
N ARG A 235 -0.93 20.97 -16.32
CA ARG A 235 -2.12 21.85 -16.38
C ARG A 235 -3.31 21.22 -17.09
N ASP A 236 -3.09 20.13 -17.80
CA ASP A 236 -4.07 19.51 -18.69
C ASP A 236 -3.76 18.02 -18.89
N LEU A 237 -4.68 17.30 -19.55
CA LEU A 237 -4.51 15.88 -19.85
C LEU A 237 -3.24 15.62 -20.69
N GLU A 238 -2.95 16.47 -21.68
CA GLU A 238 -1.83 16.26 -22.59
C GLU A 238 -0.48 16.28 -21.86
N SER A 239 -0.27 17.24 -20.94
CA SER A 239 0.94 17.34 -20.12
C SER A 239 1.13 16.13 -19.21
N PHE A 240 0.06 15.59 -18.61
CA PHE A 240 0.13 14.32 -17.87
C PHE A 240 0.51 13.13 -18.77
N ARG A 241 -0.17 12.99 -19.91
CA ARG A 241 0.04 11.85 -20.83
C ARG A 241 1.46 11.82 -21.38
N ARG A 242 2.01 12.99 -21.73
CA ARG A 242 3.39 13.12 -22.24
C ARG A 242 4.44 12.91 -21.16
N SER A 243 4.13 13.22 -19.90
CA SER A 243 5.10 13.09 -18.80
C SER A 243 5.15 11.68 -18.22
N SER A 244 4.00 11.12 -17.83
CA SER A 244 3.95 9.82 -17.16
C SER A 244 2.58 9.15 -17.29
N SER A 245 2.54 7.99 -17.96
CA SER A 245 1.34 7.14 -18.00
C SER A 245 0.94 6.64 -16.60
N LEU A 246 1.91 6.42 -15.70
CA LEU A 246 1.64 6.01 -14.32
C LEU A 246 0.91 7.11 -13.54
N LEU A 247 1.39 8.35 -13.65
CA LEU A 247 0.74 9.51 -13.03
C LEU A 247 -0.65 9.74 -13.62
N THR A 248 -0.78 9.68 -14.95
CA THR A 248 -2.06 9.83 -15.65
C THR A 248 -3.09 8.79 -15.16
N ALA A 249 -2.69 7.51 -15.10
CA ALA A 249 -3.56 6.44 -14.63
C ALA A 249 -3.95 6.62 -13.15
N CYS A 250 -3.01 7.06 -12.31
CA CYS A 250 -3.27 7.33 -10.89
C CYS A 250 -4.27 8.49 -10.70
N VAL A 251 -4.05 9.61 -11.39
CA VAL A 251 -4.94 10.77 -11.38
C VAL A 251 -6.35 10.38 -11.85
N CYS A 252 -6.46 9.67 -12.98
CA CYS A 252 -7.76 9.20 -13.46
C CYS A 252 -8.44 8.24 -12.46
N THR A 253 -7.67 7.37 -11.79
CA THR A 253 -8.19 6.44 -10.79
C THR A 253 -8.78 7.18 -9.59
N VAL A 254 -8.04 8.14 -9.03
CA VAL A 254 -8.51 8.92 -7.87
C VAL A 254 -9.68 9.82 -8.28
N ALA A 255 -9.59 10.50 -9.43
CA ALA A 255 -10.70 11.30 -9.93
C ALA A 255 -11.98 10.47 -10.10
N ALA A 256 -11.89 9.28 -10.72
CA ALA A 256 -13.04 8.40 -10.93
C ALA A 256 -13.60 7.83 -9.61
N LEU A 257 -12.77 7.70 -8.58
CA LEU A 257 -13.21 7.31 -7.23
C LEU A 257 -14.05 8.42 -6.56
N HIS A 258 -13.75 9.68 -6.86
CA HIS A 258 -14.36 10.86 -6.21
C HIS A 258 -15.48 11.47 -7.07
N ASP A 259 -15.64 11.05 -8.33
CA ASP A 259 -16.69 11.51 -9.23
C ASP A 259 -17.85 10.48 -9.35
N PRO A 260 -19.08 10.84 -8.95
CA PRO A 260 -20.24 9.95 -9.00
C PRO A 260 -20.62 9.51 -10.41
N SER A 261 -20.24 10.28 -11.44
CA SER A 261 -20.57 9.96 -12.84
C SER A 261 -19.60 8.94 -13.48
N SER A 262 -18.46 8.67 -12.84
CA SER A 262 -17.36 7.85 -13.41
C SER A 262 -17.22 6.45 -12.80
N ASN A 263 -18.26 5.93 -12.17
CA ASN A 263 -18.24 4.61 -11.53
C ASN A 263 -17.78 3.46 -12.45
N HIS A 264 -18.18 3.52 -13.73
CA HIS A 264 -17.81 2.53 -14.74
C HIS A 264 -16.32 2.62 -15.15
N LEU A 265 -15.67 3.78 -14.93
CA LEU A 265 -14.27 4.01 -15.28
C LEU A 265 -13.31 3.63 -14.15
N TYR A 266 -13.74 3.74 -12.89
CA TYR A 266 -12.87 3.48 -11.73
C TYR A 266 -12.13 2.13 -11.82
N GLY A 267 -12.85 1.05 -12.13
CA GLY A 267 -12.25 -0.28 -12.25
C GLY A 267 -11.23 -0.39 -13.39
N ILE A 268 -11.43 0.33 -14.49
CA ILE A 268 -10.52 0.36 -15.64
C ILE A 268 -9.25 1.12 -15.27
N CYS A 269 -9.40 2.35 -14.75
CA CYS A 269 -8.28 3.18 -14.34
C CYS A 269 -7.45 2.51 -13.23
N ASN A 270 -8.09 1.95 -12.21
CA ASN A 270 -7.42 1.30 -11.08
C ASN A 270 -6.62 0.07 -11.54
N ARG A 271 -7.18 -0.74 -12.46
CA ARG A 271 -6.48 -1.90 -13.03
C ARG A 271 -5.24 -1.46 -13.81
N GLU A 272 -5.35 -0.42 -14.62
CA GLU A 272 -4.20 0.10 -15.37
C GLU A 272 -3.15 0.73 -14.45
N PHE A 273 -3.57 1.50 -13.45
CA PHE A 273 -2.68 2.05 -12.43
C PHE A 273 -1.89 0.95 -11.73
N ARG A 274 -2.56 -0.12 -11.28
CA ARG A 274 -1.90 -1.27 -10.63
C ARG A 274 -0.93 -1.97 -11.56
N ARG A 275 -1.28 -2.16 -12.83
CA ARG A 275 -0.40 -2.76 -13.85
C ARG A 275 0.87 -1.93 -14.04
N LEU A 276 0.73 -0.62 -14.20
CA LEU A 276 1.86 0.31 -14.36
C LEU A 276 2.71 0.40 -13.08
N MET A 277 2.07 0.43 -11.90
CA MET A 277 2.75 0.48 -10.62
C MET A 277 3.58 -0.78 -10.41
N SER A 278 3.02 -1.97 -10.69
CA SER A 278 3.74 -3.24 -10.65
C SER A 278 4.93 -3.26 -11.62
N ALA A 279 4.74 -2.77 -12.86
CA ALA A 279 5.82 -2.69 -13.83
C ALA A 279 6.93 -1.70 -13.41
N SER A 280 6.60 -0.71 -12.56
CA SER A 280 7.56 0.30 -12.09
C SER A 280 8.44 -0.15 -10.91
N MET A 281 8.13 -1.30 -10.28
CA MET A 281 8.78 -1.73 -9.03
C MET A 281 10.29 -1.95 -9.15
N PHE A 282 10.76 -2.37 -10.32
CA PHE A 282 12.18 -2.63 -10.59
C PHE A 282 12.82 -1.58 -11.51
N VAL A 283 12.11 -0.48 -11.78
CA VAL A 283 12.66 0.60 -12.61
C VAL A 283 13.79 1.26 -11.84
N ARG A 284 14.99 1.24 -12.44
CA ARG A 284 16.25 1.74 -11.83
C ARG A 284 16.12 3.18 -11.34
N ARG A 285 15.50 4.08 -12.12
CA ARG A 285 15.36 5.50 -11.79
C ARG A 285 13.91 5.90 -11.60
N MET A 286 13.60 6.49 -10.45
CA MET A 286 12.30 7.09 -10.20
C MET A 286 12.33 8.57 -10.62
N ASP A 287 11.39 8.98 -11.46
CA ASP A 287 11.14 10.39 -11.74
C ASP A 287 10.15 11.00 -10.72
N GLN A 288 10.07 12.33 -10.70
CA GLN A 288 9.16 13.05 -9.80
C GLN A 288 7.70 12.71 -10.06
N ASP A 289 7.31 12.46 -11.31
CA ASP A 289 5.92 12.17 -11.66
C ASP A 289 5.50 10.78 -11.19
N SER A 290 6.41 9.80 -11.21
CA SER A 290 6.19 8.51 -10.56
C SER A 290 6.08 8.67 -9.03
N MET A 291 6.92 9.51 -8.42
CA MET A 291 6.80 9.85 -6.98
C MET A 291 5.45 10.50 -6.65
N ARG A 292 5.00 11.47 -7.45
CA ARG A 292 3.67 12.10 -7.31
C ARG A 292 2.56 11.06 -7.41
N ALA A 293 2.63 10.15 -8.38
CA ALA A 293 1.64 9.08 -8.52
C ALA A 293 1.55 8.22 -7.26
N MET A 294 2.70 7.85 -6.67
CA MET A 294 2.71 7.10 -5.41
C MET A 294 2.21 7.91 -4.23
N CYS A 295 2.51 9.22 -4.16
CA CYS A 295 1.96 10.10 -3.13
C CYS A 295 0.42 10.17 -3.25
N ILE A 296 -0.12 10.41 -4.44
CA ILE A 296 -1.57 10.48 -4.73
C ILE A 296 -2.24 9.15 -4.33
N ALA A 297 -1.68 8.03 -4.79
CA ALA A 297 -2.20 6.71 -4.46
C ALA A 297 -2.19 6.46 -2.95
N THR A 298 -1.11 6.81 -2.27
CA THR A 298 -1.02 6.68 -0.80
C THR A 298 -2.04 7.56 -0.09
N TYR A 299 -2.30 8.76 -0.62
CA TYR A 299 -3.16 9.76 0.01
C TYR A 299 -4.65 9.41 -0.06
N TRP A 300 -5.12 8.72 -1.12
CA TRP A 300 -6.55 8.41 -1.31
C TRP A 300 -6.90 6.92 -1.47
N LEU A 301 -5.99 6.05 -1.94
CA LEU A 301 -6.30 4.63 -2.18
C LEU A 301 -6.02 3.79 -0.92
N HIS A 302 -7.04 3.69 -0.06
CA HIS A 302 -6.94 3.07 1.28
C HIS A 302 -6.38 1.64 1.29
N ASP A 303 -6.68 0.82 0.28
CA ASP A 303 -6.29 -0.59 0.20
C ASP A 303 -4.84 -0.80 -0.26
N LEU A 304 -4.24 0.21 -0.91
CA LEU A 304 -2.87 0.21 -1.39
C LEU A 304 -1.94 1.11 -0.57
N SER A 305 -2.50 2.00 0.25
CA SER A 305 -1.77 3.13 0.83
C SER A 305 -0.54 2.70 1.63
N TRP A 306 -0.66 1.67 2.48
CA TRP A 306 0.47 1.21 3.30
C TRP A 306 1.63 0.64 2.47
N MET A 307 1.32 -0.20 1.47
CA MET A 307 2.34 -0.83 0.61
C MET A 307 3.05 0.21 -0.26
N ILE A 308 2.27 1.07 -0.93
CA ILE A 308 2.81 2.10 -1.82
C ILE A 308 3.60 3.12 -1.03
N SER A 309 3.14 3.54 0.15
CA SER A 309 3.88 4.43 1.05
C SER A 309 5.26 3.89 1.38
N GLY A 310 5.34 2.62 1.82
CA GLY A 310 6.62 2.00 2.16
C GLY A 310 7.58 1.93 0.99
N TYR A 311 7.10 1.60 -0.22
CA TYR A 311 7.91 1.60 -1.43
C TYR A 311 8.37 3.01 -1.81
N ALA A 312 7.44 3.98 -1.83
CA ALA A 312 7.72 5.36 -2.18
C ALA A 312 8.75 6.02 -1.25
N ILE A 313 8.64 5.79 0.06
CA ILE A 313 9.58 6.31 1.07
C ILE A 313 10.97 5.73 0.85
N ARG A 314 11.10 4.42 0.61
CA ARG A 314 12.40 3.79 0.33
C ARG A 314 13.04 4.40 -0.91
N ARG A 315 12.26 4.60 -1.97
CA ARG A 315 12.74 5.19 -3.22
C ARG A 315 13.06 6.68 -3.06
N ALA A 316 12.35 7.40 -2.20
CA ALA A 316 12.63 8.79 -1.85
C ALA A 316 13.91 8.95 -1.01
N MET A 317 14.15 8.01 -0.09
CA MET A 317 15.39 7.93 0.70
C MET A 317 16.60 7.63 -0.18
N GLU A 318 16.44 6.76 -1.18
CA GLU A 318 17.48 6.42 -2.15
C GLU A 318 17.97 7.64 -2.95
N VAL A 319 17.05 8.49 -3.41
CA VAL A 319 17.41 9.75 -4.09
C VAL A 319 17.67 10.90 -3.10
N ASN A 320 17.64 10.60 -1.80
CA ASN A 320 17.87 11.51 -0.68
C ASN A 320 17.05 12.81 -0.77
N LEU A 321 15.73 12.72 -1.00
CA LEU A 321 14.87 13.90 -1.16
C LEU A 321 14.98 14.87 0.03
N GLY A 322 15.10 14.37 1.26
CA GLY A 322 15.24 15.19 2.47
C GLY A 322 16.46 16.11 2.48
N SER A 323 17.54 15.76 1.77
CA SER A 323 18.75 16.60 1.66
C SER A 323 18.52 17.92 0.92
N ASN A 324 17.43 18.04 0.15
CA ASN A 324 17.06 19.27 -0.53
C ASN A 324 16.70 20.40 0.46
N TYR A 325 16.38 20.08 1.71
CA TYR A 325 16.11 21.06 2.76
C TYR A 325 17.23 22.11 2.89
N GLN A 326 18.49 21.69 2.90
CA GLN A 326 19.62 22.63 3.02
C GLN A 326 19.78 23.50 1.77
N ARG A 327 19.48 22.96 0.58
CA ARG A 327 19.56 23.72 -0.69
C ARG A 327 18.47 24.78 -0.77
N VAL A 328 17.27 24.49 -0.26
CA VAL A 328 16.19 25.49 -0.18
C VAL A 328 16.59 26.62 0.75
N LEU A 329 17.18 26.31 1.91
CA LEU A 329 17.60 27.34 2.86
C LEU A 329 18.79 28.18 2.38
N ALA A 330 19.73 27.60 1.64
CA ALA A 330 20.89 28.32 1.13
C ALA A 330 20.52 29.27 -0.01
N ASP A 331 19.79 28.76 -1.01
CA ASP A 331 19.66 29.43 -2.30
C ASP A 331 18.21 29.72 -2.72
N SER A 332 17.22 29.40 -1.88
CA SER A 332 15.79 29.43 -2.25
C SER A 332 15.52 28.70 -3.57
N ASN A 333 16.13 27.52 -3.75
CA ASN A 333 16.04 26.77 -4.99
C ASN A 333 14.65 26.13 -5.17
N GLU A 334 13.96 26.50 -6.26
CA GLU A 334 12.59 26.03 -6.54
C GLU A 334 12.50 24.52 -6.77
N GLU A 335 13.44 23.94 -7.53
CA GLU A 335 13.46 22.51 -7.83
C GLU A 335 13.73 21.68 -6.56
N ALA A 336 14.59 22.18 -5.67
CA ALA A 336 14.82 21.60 -4.36
C ALA A 336 13.54 21.64 -3.51
N MET A 337 12.78 22.75 -3.57
CA MET A 337 11.52 22.90 -2.86
C MET A 337 10.44 21.93 -3.39
N ILE A 338 10.37 21.70 -4.70
CA ILE A 338 9.46 20.70 -5.29
C ILE A 338 9.76 19.29 -4.75
N ASN A 339 11.04 18.92 -4.71
CA ASN A 339 11.46 17.63 -4.15
C ASN A 339 11.14 17.52 -2.64
N LEU A 340 11.30 18.61 -1.91
CA LEU A 340 10.98 18.68 -0.49
C LEU A 340 9.47 18.58 -0.21
N ARG A 341 8.62 19.19 -1.03
CA ARG A 341 7.15 19.05 -0.98
C ARG A 341 6.72 17.58 -1.12
N ILE A 342 7.30 16.86 -2.08
CA ILE A 342 7.05 15.41 -2.26
C ILE A 342 7.47 14.64 -1.00
N TRP A 343 8.66 14.94 -0.44
CA TRP A 343 9.14 14.32 0.80
C TRP A 343 8.19 14.55 1.97
N TYR A 344 7.69 15.78 2.13
CA TYR A 344 6.77 16.15 3.20
C TYR A 344 5.41 15.48 3.07
N VAL A 345 4.89 15.31 1.86
CA VAL A 345 3.66 14.53 1.67
C VAL A 345 3.87 13.06 2.01
N LEU A 346 5.01 12.47 1.65
CA LEU A 346 5.34 11.10 2.05
C LEU A 346 5.47 10.97 3.57
N TYR A 347 6.07 11.94 4.25
CA TYR A 347 6.10 12.01 5.71
C TYR A 347 4.69 12.05 6.31
N ILE A 348 3.82 12.94 5.82
CA ILE A 348 2.43 13.03 6.27
C ILE A 348 1.71 11.69 6.10
N CYS A 349 1.88 11.05 4.95
CA CYS A 349 1.30 9.75 4.67
C CYS A 349 1.81 8.68 5.66
N ASP A 350 3.12 8.57 5.86
CA ASP A 350 3.72 7.61 6.79
C ASP A 350 3.17 7.78 8.22
N ARG A 351 3.09 9.03 8.69
CA ARG A 351 2.58 9.34 10.04
C ARG A 351 1.10 9.05 10.17
N HIS A 352 0.28 9.40 9.19
CA HIS A 352 -1.14 9.03 9.19
C HIS A 352 -1.33 7.52 9.23
N LEU A 353 -0.62 6.77 8.38
CA LEU A 353 -0.69 5.31 8.36
C LEU A 353 -0.22 4.70 9.68
N SER A 354 0.84 5.25 10.28
CA SER A 354 1.33 4.84 11.59
C SER A 354 0.27 5.01 12.69
N ILE A 355 -0.42 6.16 12.70
CA ILE A 355 -1.48 6.48 13.66
C ILE A 355 -2.71 5.57 13.45
N LEU A 356 -3.14 5.39 12.21
CA LEU A 356 -4.34 4.61 11.88
C LEU A 356 -4.16 3.12 12.13
N TYR A 357 -3.04 2.55 11.67
CA TYR A 357 -2.79 1.11 11.71
C TYR A 357 -2.01 0.64 12.94
N GLY A 358 -1.59 1.56 13.82
CA GLY A 358 -0.77 1.23 14.99
C GLY A 358 0.62 0.70 14.63
N ARG A 359 1.13 1.02 13.44
CA ARG A 359 2.41 0.53 12.93
C ARG A 359 3.54 1.56 13.17
N PRO A 360 4.81 1.14 13.30
CA PRO A 360 5.92 2.08 13.39
C PRO A 360 6.05 2.95 12.12
N SER A 361 6.44 4.21 12.29
CA SER A 361 6.80 5.11 11.19
C SER A 361 8.11 4.67 10.54
N ILE A 362 8.24 4.81 9.23
CA ILE A 362 9.48 4.62 8.49
C ILE A 362 10.34 5.88 8.53
N VAL A 363 9.72 7.06 8.37
CA VAL A 363 10.42 8.34 8.31
C VAL A 363 10.71 8.87 9.72
N ARG A 364 11.94 9.35 9.93
CA ARG A 364 12.38 9.95 11.20
C ARG A 364 12.15 11.45 11.21
N ASP A 365 11.94 12.00 12.41
CA ASP A 365 11.82 13.44 12.64
C ASP A 365 13.21 14.09 12.66
N ASP A 366 13.89 14.13 11.51
CA ASP A 366 15.22 14.72 11.36
C ASP A 366 15.17 16.25 11.16
N ALA A 367 16.34 16.88 10.91
CA ALA A 367 16.43 18.32 10.72
C ALA A 367 15.59 18.86 9.54
N SER A 368 15.33 18.04 8.51
CA SER A 368 14.48 18.42 7.38
C SER A 368 13.01 18.47 7.75
N ILE A 369 12.59 17.66 8.73
CA ILE A 369 11.21 17.62 9.23
C ILE A 369 11.03 18.63 10.35
N ALA A 370 11.86 18.59 11.38
CA ALA A 370 11.73 19.45 12.56
C ALA A 370 12.07 20.93 12.29
N GLY A 371 12.86 21.22 11.25
CA GLY A 371 13.29 22.57 10.90
C GLY A 371 12.36 23.35 9.97
N TRP A 372 11.12 22.89 9.78
CA TRP A 372 10.16 23.47 8.81
C TRP A 372 9.93 24.98 8.99
N GLU A 373 10.01 25.51 10.22
CA GLU A 373 9.84 26.94 10.53
C GLU A 373 10.79 27.83 9.71
N ARG A 374 12.03 27.36 9.50
CA ARG A 374 13.04 28.10 8.74
C ARG A 374 12.69 28.23 7.26
N LEU A 375 11.84 27.35 6.72
CA LEU A 375 11.42 27.43 5.33
C LEU A 375 10.44 28.58 5.10
N MET A 376 9.68 28.97 6.13
CA MET A 376 8.72 30.08 6.02
C MET A 376 9.37 31.41 5.68
N THR A 377 10.69 31.55 5.90
CA THR A 377 11.44 32.77 5.57
C THR A 377 12.00 32.76 4.15
N THR A 378 11.86 31.67 3.40
CA THR A 378 12.41 31.54 2.04
C THR A 378 11.42 32.07 1.01
N SER A 379 11.92 32.61 -0.11
CA SER A 379 11.07 33.23 -1.14
C SER A 379 10.22 32.24 -1.94
N VAL A 380 10.59 30.96 -1.93
CA VAL A 380 9.90 29.88 -2.65
C VAL A 380 8.79 29.20 -1.83
N PHE A 381 8.59 29.63 -0.59
CA PHE A 381 7.57 29.14 0.30
C PHE A 381 6.20 29.77 0.00
N THR A 382 5.17 28.95 -0.13
CA THR A 382 3.84 29.36 -0.60
C THR A 382 2.76 29.19 0.47
N GLU A 383 1.56 29.73 0.23
CA GLU A 383 0.39 29.50 1.09
C GLU A 383 -0.01 28.02 1.18
N SER A 384 0.21 27.25 0.12
CA SER A 384 -0.02 25.80 0.16
C SER A 384 1.01 25.10 1.05
N ASP A 385 2.24 25.60 1.11
CA ASP A 385 3.28 25.07 1.99
C ASP A 385 2.96 25.33 3.46
N LYS A 386 2.31 26.47 3.81
CA LYS A 386 1.80 26.69 5.18
C LYS A 386 0.84 25.58 5.61
N ARG A 387 -0.12 25.20 4.75
CA ARG A 387 -1.07 24.11 5.02
C ARG A 387 -0.34 22.76 5.16
N LEU A 388 0.67 22.51 4.32
CA LEU A 388 1.49 21.30 4.36
C LEU A 388 2.27 21.20 5.68
N VAL A 389 3.04 22.23 6.04
CA VAL A 389 3.86 22.21 7.26
C VAL A 389 3.02 22.30 8.53
N SER A 390 1.85 22.92 8.48
CA SER A 390 0.86 22.87 9.57
C SER A 390 0.50 21.43 9.92
N GLN A 391 0.24 20.60 8.90
CA GLN A 391 -0.03 19.18 9.11
C GLN A 391 1.19 18.43 9.63
N MET A 392 2.38 18.71 9.11
CA MET A 392 3.61 18.11 9.65
C MET A 392 3.80 18.44 11.14
N ALA A 393 3.63 19.70 11.53
CA ALA A 393 3.77 20.16 12.91
C ALA A 393 2.82 19.42 13.86
N LEU A 394 1.56 19.19 13.45
CA LEU A 394 0.63 18.38 14.22
C LEU A 394 1.09 16.93 14.32
N LEU A 395 1.56 16.35 13.22
CA LEU A 395 1.98 14.94 13.16
C LEU A 395 3.29 14.66 13.90
N ILE A 396 4.12 15.69 14.14
CA ILE A 396 5.24 15.60 15.09
C ILE A 396 4.68 15.40 16.51
N ILE A 397 3.71 16.22 16.94
CA ILE A 397 3.06 16.08 18.25
C ILE A 397 2.40 14.70 18.36
N MET A 398 1.62 14.30 17.35
CA MET A 398 0.89 13.04 17.36
C MET A 398 1.80 11.81 17.32
N GLY A 399 2.95 11.88 16.66
CA GLY A 399 3.92 10.79 16.73
C GLY A 399 4.60 10.68 18.09
N ASN A 400 4.85 11.81 18.78
CA ASN A 400 5.32 11.78 20.16
C ASN A 400 4.28 11.17 21.12
N VAL A 401 2.99 11.42 20.88
CA VAL A 401 1.89 10.74 21.59
C VAL A 401 1.99 9.23 21.36
N ARG A 402 2.07 8.80 20.10
CA ARG A 402 2.20 7.37 19.76
C ARG A 402 3.43 6.74 20.41
N ASP A 403 4.58 7.40 20.40
CA ASP A 403 5.81 6.88 20.98
C ASP A 403 5.73 6.75 22.51
N LEU A 404 5.00 7.63 23.19
CA LEU A 404 4.76 7.52 24.63
C LEU A 404 3.81 6.36 24.97
N PHE A 405 2.68 6.26 24.26
CA PHE A 405 1.62 5.33 24.63
C PHE A 405 1.77 3.94 24.01
N GLY A 406 2.49 3.83 22.90
CA GLY A 406 2.70 2.59 22.17
C GLY A 406 1.41 1.99 21.58
N PRO A 407 1.50 0.76 21.03
CA PRO A 407 0.34 0.01 20.59
C PRO A 407 -0.59 -0.32 21.76
N ASP A 408 -1.85 -0.64 21.48
CA ASP A 408 -2.77 -1.13 22.51
C ASP A 408 -2.34 -2.53 22.95
N THR A 409 -1.85 -2.64 24.19
CA THR A 409 -1.45 -3.91 24.81
C THR A 409 -2.63 -4.65 25.46
N GLY A 410 -3.83 -4.06 25.45
CA GLY A 410 -4.98 -4.57 26.20
C GLY A 410 -4.90 -4.30 27.71
N GLU A 411 -3.90 -3.54 28.15
CA GLU A 411 -3.68 -3.14 29.55
C GLU A 411 -4.04 -1.66 29.77
N PRO A 412 -4.53 -1.29 30.97
CA PRO A 412 -4.78 0.11 31.30
C PRO A 412 -3.53 0.97 31.23
N ILE A 413 -3.69 2.21 30.76
CA ILE A 413 -2.56 3.14 30.74
C ILE A 413 -2.11 3.52 32.17
N PRO A 414 -0.78 3.64 32.43
CA PRO A 414 -0.28 3.99 33.76
C PRO A 414 -0.76 5.37 34.24
N LYS A 415 -1.06 5.50 35.53
CA LYS A 415 -1.41 6.80 36.17
C LYS A 415 -0.36 7.90 35.91
N ALA A 416 0.91 7.53 35.78
CA ALA A 416 2.01 8.44 35.46
C ALA A 416 1.83 9.19 34.13
N PHE A 417 0.96 8.72 33.24
CA PHE A 417 0.69 9.37 31.95
C PHE A 417 -0.36 10.49 32.03
N ALA A 418 -1.09 10.65 33.15
CA ALA A 418 -2.09 11.70 33.29
C ALA A 418 -1.54 13.13 33.03
N PRO A 419 -0.38 13.54 33.58
CA PRO A 419 0.19 14.85 33.27
C PRO A 419 0.64 14.98 31.80
N LYS A 420 0.99 13.87 31.16
CA LYS A 420 1.41 13.86 29.75
C LYS A 420 0.25 14.08 28.80
N LEU A 421 -0.94 13.54 29.10
CA LEU A 421 -2.18 13.85 28.37
C LEU A 421 -2.45 15.35 28.35
N MET A 422 -2.38 16.01 29.51
CA MET A 422 -2.56 17.47 29.59
C MET A 422 -1.50 18.23 28.79
N THR A 423 -0.24 17.79 28.88
CA THR A 423 0.87 18.41 28.14
C THR A 423 0.65 18.35 26.63
N PHE A 424 0.29 17.18 26.09
CA PHE A 424 0.03 17.02 24.67
C PHE A 424 -1.24 17.75 24.23
N SER A 425 -2.30 17.76 25.05
CA SER A 425 -3.51 18.55 24.75
C SER A 425 -3.16 20.02 24.58
N LEU A 426 -2.36 20.58 25.50
CA LEU A 426 -1.92 21.98 25.41
C LEU A 426 -1.09 22.25 24.15
N GLN A 427 -0.21 21.32 23.75
CA GLN A 427 0.53 21.45 22.49
C GLN A 427 -0.40 21.47 21.27
N ILE A 428 -1.45 20.65 21.27
CA ILE A 428 -2.49 20.61 20.21
C ILE A 428 -3.31 21.91 20.21
N ASP A 429 -3.62 22.47 21.39
CA ASP A 429 -4.27 23.77 21.53
C ASP A 429 -3.41 24.92 20.99
N HIS A 430 -2.12 24.95 21.36
CA HIS A 430 -1.17 25.93 20.85
C HIS A 430 -0.99 25.85 19.34
N TRP A 431 -0.89 24.62 18.81
CA TRP A 431 -0.84 24.37 17.36
C TRP A 431 -2.08 24.97 16.67
N MET A 432 -3.28 24.72 17.20
CA MET A 432 -4.51 25.25 16.62
C MET A 432 -4.56 26.78 16.71
N GLY A 433 -4.18 27.36 17.84
CA GLY A 433 -4.12 28.81 18.03
C GLY A 433 -3.23 29.48 16.98
N PHE A 434 -2.01 28.98 16.80
CA PHE A 434 -1.07 29.51 15.80
C PHE A 434 -1.57 29.32 14.36
N TRP A 435 -1.97 28.10 13.97
CA TRP A 435 -2.35 27.85 12.58
C TRP A 435 -3.70 28.43 12.19
N SER A 436 -4.59 28.70 13.15
CA SER A 436 -5.85 29.40 12.87
C SER A 436 -5.65 30.82 12.34
N THR A 437 -4.51 31.46 12.66
CA THR A 437 -4.18 32.82 12.20
C THR A 437 -3.26 32.82 10.97
N GLU A 438 -2.39 31.82 10.85
CA GLU A 438 -1.41 31.76 9.75
C GLU A 438 -1.97 31.19 8.45
N LEU A 439 -2.98 30.32 8.52
CA LEU A 439 -3.57 29.71 7.35
C LEU A 439 -4.51 30.67 6.61
N LEU A 440 -4.45 30.60 5.27
CA LEU A 440 -5.33 31.38 4.40
C LEU A 440 -6.81 31.12 4.74
N ARG A 441 -7.54 32.19 5.09
CA ARG A 441 -8.94 32.08 5.50
C ARG A 441 -9.86 31.59 4.39
N ILE A 442 -9.71 32.10 3.17
CA ILE A 442 -10.54 31.75 2.01
C ILE A 442 -9.62 31.32 0.88
N HIS A 443 -9.73 30.07 0.47
CA HIS A 443 -9.04 29.50 -0.67
C HIS A 443 -9.97 29.43 -1.88
N GLU A 444 -9.47 29.78 -3.06
CA GLU A 444 -10.25 29.89 -4.31
C GLU A 444 -11.11 28.65 -4.62
N HIS A 445 -10.54 27.44 -4.49
CA HIS A 445 -11.19 26.19 -4.89
C HIS A 445 -11.83 25.38 -3.75
N ILE A 446 -11.50 25.66 -2.48
CA ILE A 446 -11.94 24.86 -1.33
C ILE A 446 -12.51 25.73 -0.19
N GLY A 447 -12.86 26.98 -0.47
CA GLY A 447 -13.52 27.87 0.48
C GLY A 447 -12.72 28.08 1.76
N GLU A 448 -13.40 28.02 2.91
CA GLU A 448 -12.78 28.17 4.23
C GLU A 448 -12.16 26.87 4.76
N PHE A 449 -12.02 25.83 3.92
CA PHE A 449 -11.45 24.55 4.33
C PHE A 449 -10.04 24.64 4.95
N PRO A 450 -9.10 25.53 4.59
CA PRO A 450 -7.79 25.54 5.23
C PRO A 450 -7.85 25.72 6.76
N THR A 451 -8.60 26.72 7.25
CA THR A 451 -8.73 27.02 8.68
C THR A 451 -9.71 26.08 9.36
N LYS A 452 -10.85 25.77 8.72
CA LYS A 452 -11.84 24.83 9.26
C LYS A 452 -11.34 23.39 9.25
N GLY A 453 -10.57 23.02 8.24
CA GLY A 453 -9.85 21.76 8.17
C GLY A 453 -8.82 21.64 9.30
N ALA A 454 -8.06 22.68 9.60
CA ALA A 454 -7.17 22.69 10.78
C ALA A 454 -7.96 22.49 12.09
N ASN A 455 -9.14 23.11 12.22
CA ASN A 455 -10.04 22.89 13.34
C ASN A 455 -10.53 21.42 13.42
N LEU A 456 -10.91 20.82 12.29
CA LEU A 456 -11.24 19.39 12.25
C LEU A 456 -10.06 18.54 12.74
N HIS A 457 -8.84 18.79 12.24
CA HIS A 457 -7.63 18.09 12.66
C HIS A 457 -7.32 18.26 14.15
N HIS A 458 -7.58 19.44 14.72
CA HIS A 458 -7.46 19.69 16.16
C HIS A 458 -8.33 18.71 16.96
N HIS A 459 -9.60 18.54 16.58
CA HIS A 459 -10.48 17.60 17.25
C HIS A 459 -10.10 16.14 16.98
N LEU A 460 -9.68 15.77 15.77
CA LEU A 460 -9.17 14.42 15.48
C LEU A 460 -7.96 14.07 16.37
N ALA A 461 -7.04 15.01 16.53
CA ALA A 461 -5.86 14.86 17.39
C ALA A 461 -6.25 14.71 18.86
N LYS A 462 -7.16 15.55 19.37
CA LYS A 462 -7.67 15.45 20.75
C LYS A 462 -8.40 14.13 21.01
N LEU A 463 -9.24 13.69 20.08
CA LEU A 463 -9.91 12.39 20.17
C LEU A 463 -8.89 11.25 20.25
N HIS A 464 -7.92 11.24 19.33
CA HIS A 464 -6.88 10.20 19.34
C HIS A 464 -6.09 10.21 20.65
N LEU A 465 -5.61 11.38 21.11
CA LEU A 465 -4.87 11.52 22.36
C LEU A 465 -5.68 11.03 23.57
N HIS A 466 -6.88 11.56 23.77
CA HIS A 466 -7.64 11.31 24.99
C HIS A 466 -8.34 9.97 25.01
N SER A 467 -8.64 9.36 23.86
CA SER A 467 -9.24 8.01 23.80
C SER A 467 -8.37 6.91 24.43
N HIS A 468 -7.07 7.17 24.62
CA HIS A 468 -6.15 6.23 25.25
C HIS A 468 -6.54 5.86 26.69
N VAL A 469 -7.27 6.72 27.40
CA VAL A 469 -7.72 6.44 28.77
C VAL A 469 -8.70 5.27 28.87
N PHE A 470 -9.30 4.86 27.75
CA PHE A 470 -10.23 3.74 27.66
C PHE A 470 -9.55 2.38 27.40
N ARG A 471 -8.24 2.36 27.13
CA ARG A 471 -7.51 1.11 26.87
C ARG A 471 -7.51 0.18 28.08
N GLY A 472 -7.64 -1.12 27.82
CA GLY A 472 -7.54 -2.18 28.82
C GLY A 472 -8.56 -2.16 29.96
N LEU A 473 -9.59 -1.32 29.90
CA LEU A 473 -10.56 -1.22 30.99
C LEU A 473 -11.53 -2.42 31.05
N ARG A 474 -11.77 -3.13 29.93
CA ARG A 474 -12.65 -4.32 29.87
C ARG A 474 -14.03 -4.11 30.52
N GLY A 475 -14.64 -2.93 30.33
CA GLY A 475 -15.92 -2.55 30.92
C GLY A 475 -15.84 -1.92 32.32
N ASN A 476 -14.66 -1.84 32.93
CA ASN A 476 -14.46 -1.10 34.17
C ASN A 476 -14.59 0.42 33.93
N SER A 477 -14.98 1.13 34.99
CA SER A 477 -15.07 2.59 35.00
C SER A 477 -13.72 3.25 34.74
N VAL A 478 -13.69 4.33 33.97
CA VAL A 478 -12.50 5.16 33.82
C VAL A 478 -12.05 5.70 35.20
N PRO A 479 -10.77 5.56 35.58
CA PRO A 479 -10.28 6.05 36.86
C PRO A 479 -10.50 7.57 37.04
N PRO A 480 -10.74 8.07 38.28
CA PRO A 480 -11.04 9.48 38.54
C PRO A 480 -10.03 10.47 37.95
N TYR A 481 -8.74 10.13 38.00
CA TYR A 481 -7.65 10.96 37.48
C TYR A 481 -7.57 11.02 35.95
N PHE A 482 -8.40 10.25 35.23
CA PHE A 482 -8.54 10.29 33.78
C PHE A 482 -9.92 10.80 33.33
N GLN A 483 -10.81 11.16 34.25
CA GLN A 483 -12.18 11.56 33.91
C GLN A 483 -12.24 12.78 32.99
N ASP A 484 -11.39 13.78 33.21
CA ASP A 484 -11.36 14.97 32.34
C ASP A 484 -10.89 14.63 30.93
N SER A 485 -9.93 13.70 30.80
CA SER A 485 -9.53 13.18 29.49
C SER A 485 -10.64 12.36 28.83
N ALA A 486 -11.37 11.52 29.57
CA ALA A 486 -12.51 10.79 29.02
C ALA A 486 -13.59 11.74 28.47
N ARG A 487 -13.93 12.80 29.23
CA ARG A 487 -14.84 13.86 28.77
C ARG A 487 -14.30 14.58 27.53
N ALA A 488 -13.01 14.90 27.51
CA ALA A 488 -12.37 15.56 26.37
C ALA A 488 -12.41 14.69 25.10
N ALA A 489 -12.24 13.37 25.22
CA ALA A 489 -12.38 12.45 24.09
C ALA A 489 -13.81 12.45 23.52
N VAL A 490 -14.82 12.34 24.40
CA VAL A 490 -16.24 12.36 23.99
C VAL A 490 -16.61 13.70 23.36
N ALA A 491 -16.20 14.82 23.97
CA ALA A 491 -16.42 16.15 23.41
C ALA A 491 -15.77 16.31 22.02
N ALA A 492 -14.52 15.87 21.87
CA ALA A 492 -13.82 15.93 20.58
C ALA A 492 -14.52 15.08 19.50
N ALA A 493 -14.99 13.87 19.84
CA ALA A 493 -15.75 13.03 18.91
C ALA A 493 -17.07 13.67 18.48
N ILE A 494 -17.79 14.31 19.39
CA ILE A 494 -19.02 15.05 19.08
C ILE A 494 -18.71 16.22 18.15
N SER A 495 -17.71 17.04 18.47
CA SER A 495 -17.31 18.18 17.62
C SER A 495 -16.91 17.76 16.21
N ILE A 496 -16.24 16.61 16.04
CA ILE A 496 -15.92 16.06 14.71
C ILE A 496 -17.19 15.81 13.90
N ILE A 497 -18.17 15.12 14.49
CA ILE A 497 -19.42 14.77 13.80
C ILE A 497 -20.25 16.04 13.54
N GLU A 498 -20.32 16.96 14.50
CA GLU A 498 -21.01 18.23 14.34
C GLU A 498 -20.41 19.08 13.22
N LEU A 499 -19.09 19.19 13.13
CA LEU A 499 -18.41 19.89 12.02
C LEU A 499 -18.80 19.28 10.66
N VAL A 500 -18.81 17.95 10.56
CA VAL A 500 -19.20 17.22 9.34
C VAL A 500 -20.67 17.47 8.95
N LEU A 501 -21.55 17.66 9.93
CA LEU A 501 -22.98 17.86 9.71
C LEU A 501 -23.37 19.31 9.45
N VAL A 502 -22.78 20.24 10.20
CA VAL A 502 -23.21 21.64 10.28
C VAL A 502 -22.40 22.53 9.35
N ASP A 503 -21.08 22.34 9.28
CA ASP A 503 -20.22 23.22 8.51
C ASP A 503 -20.24 22.88 7.01
N SER A 504 -20.59 23.86 6.18
CA SER A 504 -20.73 23.67 4.73
C SER A 504 -19.41 23.35 4.03
N ASP A 505 -18.31 24.01 4.39
CA ASP A 505 -17.01 23.80 3.75
C ASP A 505 -16.43 22.43 4.10
N ILE A 506 -16.64 21.97 5.34
CA ILE A 506 -16.26 20.61 5.75
C ILE A 506 -17.10 19.56 5.02
N ARG A 507 -18.41 19.78 4.93
CA ARG A 507 -19.32 18.87 4.23
C ARG A 507 -19.02 18.77 2.73
N ASP A 508 -18.78 19.91 2.08
CA ASP A 508 -18.38 19.96 0.67
C ASP A 508 -16.97 19.38 0.45
N GLY A 509 -16.12 19.48 1.47
CA GLY A 509 -14.79 18.88 1.53
C GLY A 509 -14.78 17.36 1.63
N LEU A 510 -15.86 16.71 2.13
CA LEU A 510 -15.97 15.24 2.20
C LEU A 510 -15.74 14.55 0.85
N VAL A 511 -15.95 15.27 -0.26
CA VAL A 511 -15.71 14.79 -1.62
C VAL A 511 -14.23 14.67 -1.95
N GLY A 512 -13.33 15.45 -1.34
CA GLY A 512 -11.92 15.56 -1.75
C GLY A 512 -10.89 15.27 -0.66
N ILE A 513 -11.29 15.23 0.60
CA ILE A 513 -10.38 14.96 1.73
C ILE A 513 -9.71 13.57 1.63
N PRO A 514 -8.49 13.42 2.18
CA PRO A 514 -7.80 12.13 2.21
C PRO A 514 -8.56 11.05 2.99
N HIS A 515 -8.29 9.79 2.62
CA HIS A 515 -8.89 8.62 3.28
C HIS A 515 -8.64 8.59 4.80
N TYR A 516 -7.53 9.16 5.26
CA TYR A 516 -7.19 9.20 6.68
C TYR A 516 -8.23 9.99 7.50
N ILE A 517 -8.73 11.13 6.98
CA ILE A 517 -9.74 11.94 7.67
C ILE A 517 -11.05 11.18 7.74
N HIS A 518 -11.44 10.50 6.66
CA HIS A 518 -12.59 9.60 6.66
C HIS A 518 -12.48 8.51 7.74
N SER A 519 -11.33 7.85 7.84
CA SER A 519 -11.08 6.85 8.89
C SER A 519 -11.18 7.42 10.30
N MET A 520 -10.70 8.65 10.52
CA MET A 520 -10.81 9.31 11.83
C MET A 520 -12.24 9.77 12.17
N ILE A 521 -13.02 10.19 11.16
CA ILE A 521 -14.45 10.47 11.33
C ILE A 521 -15.21 9.17 11.66
N ALA A 522 -14.90 8.08 10.97
CA ALA A 522 -15.46 6.75 11.28
C ALA A 522 -15.11 6.33 12.72
N PHE A 523 -13.84 6.54 13.12
CA PHE A 523 -13.39 6.30 14.48
C PHE A 523 -14.19 7.12 15.50
N ALA A 524 -14.46 8.40 15.25
CA ALA A 524 -15.30 9.22 16.13
C ALA A 524 -16.72 8.66 16.30
N CYS A 525 -17.37 8.26 15.20
CA CYS A 525 -18.70 7.66 15.22
C CYS A 525 -18.72 6.35 16.01
N VAL A 526 -17.80 5.43 15.70
CA VAL A 526 -17.67 4.13 16.37
C VAL A 526 -17.31 4.30 17.85
N PHE A 527 -16.43 5.25 18.16
CA PHE A 527 -16.03 5.56 19.53
C PHE A 527 -17.23 5.99 20.37
N LEU A 528 -18.07 6.92 19.88
CA LEU A 528 -19.27 7.34 20.61
C LEU A 528 -20.27 6.20 20.80
N LEU A 529 -20.54 5.40 19.76
CA LEU A 529 -21.43 4.23 19.87
C LEU A 529 -20.91 3.20 20.89
N LYS A 530 -19.59 3.03 20.99
CA LYS A 530 -18.99 2.13 21.99
C LYS A 530 -19.05 2.74 23.39
N VAL A 531 -18.81 4.04 23.53
CA VAL A 531 -18.91 4.73 24.83
C VAL A 531 -20.35 4.70 25.36
N SER A 532 -21.38 4.93 24.53
CA SER A 532 -22.78 4.82 24.96
C SER A 532 -23.14 3.40 25.42
N THR A 533 -22.55 2.38 24.79
CA THR A 533 -22.80 0.97 25.19
C THR A 533 -22.09 0.60 26.49
N GLN A 534 -20.83 1.03 26.66
CA GLN A 534 -20.00 0.61 27.80
C GLN A 534 -20.17 1.51 29.03
N TYR A 535 -20.54 2.78 28.83
CA TYR A 535 -20.69 3.79 29.86
C TYR A 535 -22.02 4.57 29.68
N PRO A 536 -23.18 3.88 29.78
CA PRO A 536 -24.47 4.47 29.44
C PRO A 536 -24.75 5.74 30.22
N ALA A 537 -25.14 6.81 29.51
CA ALA A 537 -25.46 8.13 30.06
C ALA A 537 -24.40 8.76 31.00
N GLN A 538 -23.16 8.23 31.03
CA GLN A 538 -22.12 8.73 31.96
C GLN A 538 -21.48 10.03 31.47
N TYR A 539 -21.29 10.17 30.15
CA TYR A 539 -20.59 11.30 29.55
C TYR A 539 -21.54 12.21 28.78
N VAL A 540 -22.43 11.62 27.99
CA VAL A 540 -23.45 12.27 27.17
C VAL A 540 -24.66 11.35 27.10
N ASP A 541 -25.86 11.92 26.95
CA ASP A 541 -27.08 11.13 26.74
C ASP A 541 -26.95 10.29 25.46
N ASP A 542 -27.22 8.99 25.59
CA ASP A 542 -27.14 8.02 24.51
C ASP A 542 -28.03 8.44 23.32
N SER A 543 -29.18 9.08 23.60
CA SER A 543 -30.10 9.58 22.56
C SER A 543 -29.45 10.57 21.60
N VAL A 544 -28.56 11.43 22.12
CA VAL A 544 -27.80 12.41 21.33
C VAL A 544 -26.78 11.70 20.45
N ILE A 545 -26.09 10.69 20.98
CA ILE A 545 -25.12 9.89 20.23
C ILE A 545 -25.80 9.16 19.06
N TYR A 546 -26.95 8.52 19.31
CA TYR A 546 -27.72 7.87 18.25
C TYR A 546 -28.21 8.86 17.20
N ASN A 547 -28.69 10.04 17.60
CA ASN A 547 -29.11 11.07 16.65
C ASN A 547 -27.94 11.56 15.77
N LEU A 548 -26.81 11.90 16.38
CA LEU A 548 -25.62 12.39 15.69
C LEU A 548 -25.09 11.36 14.68
N THR A 549 -24.94 10.11 15.11
CA THR A 549 -24.42 9.03 14.25
C THR A 549 -25.38 8.67 13.11
N THR A 550 -26.69 8.69 13.37
CA THR A 550 -27.71 8.49 12.32
C THR A 550 -27.67 9.62 11.28
N ARG A 551 -27.54 10.87 11.71
CA ARG A 551 -27.38 12.02 10.80
C ARG A 551 -26.07 11.95 10.02
N ALA A 552 -24.98 11.50 10.64
CA ALA A 552 -23.69 11.30 9.97
C ALA A 552 -23.81 10.27 8.84
N VAL A 553 -24.48 9.14 9.10
CA VAL A 553 -24.80 8.14 8.08
C VAL A 553 -25.56 8.76 6.90
N GLN A 554 -26.63 9.52 7.17
CA GLN A 554 -27.41 10.18 6.11
C GLN A 554 -26.53 11.13 5.30
N GLN A 555 -25.67 11.90 5.97
CA GLN A 555 -24.72 12.80 5.32
C GLN A 555 -23.75 12.03 4.40
N PHE A 556 -23.20 10.90 4.87
CA PHE A 556 -22.30 10.06 4.09
C PHE A 556 -22.96 9.39 2.88
N ARG A 557 -24.24 9.05 2.99
CA ARG A 557 -25.04 8.55 1.85
C ARG A 557 -25.31 9.64 0.83
N ALA A 558 -25.55 10.86 1.29
CA ALA A 558 -25.83 12.01 0.44
C ALA A 558 -24.59 12.62 -0.23
N THR A 559 -23.37 12.29 0.23
CA THR A 559 -22.13 12.80 -0.36
C THR A 559 -21.98 12.33 -1.83
N PRO A 560 -21.82 13.24 -2.81
CA PRO A 560 -21.82 12.90 -4.22
C PRO A 560 -20.43 12.42 -4.67
N VAL A 561 -20.11 11.15 -4.43
CA VAL A 561 -18.84 10.50 -4.82
C VAL A 561 -19.09 9.19 -5.54
N GLY A 562 -18.02 8.56 -6.04
CA GLY A 562 -18.10 7.22 -6.62
C GLY A 562 -18.62 6.18 -5.61
N LYS A 563 -19.30 5.16 -6.12
CA LYS A 563 -19.84 4.01 -5.37
C LYS A 563 -18.81 3.36 -4.46
N TRP A 564 -17.56 3.28 -4.90
CA TRP A 564 -16.46 2.62 -4.19
C TRP A 564 -15.74 3.53 -3.18
N HIS A 565 -16.22 4.76 -3.00
CA HIS A 565 -15.63 5.71 -2.08
C HIS A 565 -15.85 5.29 -0.62
N LEU A 566 -14.84 5.52 0.23
CA LEU A 566 -14.84 5.08 1.64
C LEU A 566 -16.03 5.62 2.44
N VAL A 567 -16.49 6.83 2.12
CA VAL A 567 -17.63 7.46 2.80
C VAL A 567 -18.91 6.60 2.73
N HIS A 568 -19.16 5.91 1.62
CA HIS A 568 -20.34 5.04 1.49
C HIS A 568 -20.18 3.72 2.24
N MET A 569 -18.96 3.18 2.29
CA MET A 569 -18.64 1.98 3.09
C MET A 569 -18.76 2.29 4.60
N MET A 570 -18.33 3.47 5.03
CA MET A 570 -18.52 3.96 6.40
C MET A 570 -20.00 4.02 6.76
N ALA A 571 -20.85 4.56 5.88
CA ALA A 571 -22.29 4.64 6.10
C ALA A 571 -22.91 3.26 6.34
N GLU A 572 -22.59 2.28 5.48
CA GLU A 572 -23.10 0.92 5.61
C GLU A 572 -22.64 0.23 6.92
N GLY A 573 -21.36 0.38 7.28
CA GLY A 573 -20.83 -0.18 8.53
C GLY A 573 -21.50 0.41 9.76
N LEU A 574 -21.69 1.74 9.78
CA LEU A 574 -22.34 2.44 10.90
C LEU A 574 -23.83 2.09 11.03
N GLU A 575 -24.57 1.96 9.92
CA GLU A 575 -25.97 1.52 9.93
C GLU A 575 -26.12 0.15 10.61
N LYS A 576 -25.25 -0.81 10.25
CA LYS A 576 -25.24 -2.14 10.87
C LYS A 576 -24.96 -2.09 12.38
N MET A 577 -24.03 -1.23 12.80
CA MET A 577 -23.72 -1.04 14.23
C MET A 577 -24.90 -0.44 15.01
N ILE A 578 -25.54 0.60 14.47
CA ILE A 578 -26.70 1.25 15.08
C ILE A 578 -27.87 0.26 15.19
N ALA A 579 -28.13 -0.52 14.14
CA ALA A 579 -29.18 -1.54 14.14
C ALA A 579 -28.94 -2.61 15.21
N LYS A 580 -27.69 -3.10 15.35
CA LYS A 580 -27.33 -4.08 16.38
C LYS A 580 -27.60 -3.56 17.78
N GLN A 581 -27.25 -2.31 18.08
CA GLN A 581 -27.46 -1.69 19.38
C GLN A 581 -28.95 -1.45 19.71
N THR A 582 -29.75 -1.13 18.69
CA THR A 582 -31.20 -0.91 18.85
C THR A 582 -31.94 -2.21 19.14
N ASN A 583 -31.52 -3.31 18.51
CA ASN A 583 -32.09 -4.65 18.73
C ASN A 583 -31.74 -5.22 20.12
N THR A 584 -30.53 -4.93 20.63
CA THR A 584 -30.17 -5.31 22.01
C THR A 584 -30.94 -4.54 23.08
N ALA A 585 -31.39 -3.31 22.78
CA ALA A 585 -32.21 -2.51 23.70
C ALA A 585 -33.68 -2.93 23.77
N THR A 586 -34.18 -3.70 22.79
CA THR A 586 -35.61 -4.09 22.67
C THR A 586 -35.95 -5.48 23.22
N THR A 587 -34.99 -6.21 23.81
CA THR A 587 -35.26 -7.50 24.47
C THR A 587 -35.26 -7.32 25.99
N PRO A 588 -36.42 -7.35 26.69
CA PRO A 588 -36.43 -7.40 28.14
C PRO A 588 -35.90 -8.77 28.56
N GLY A 589 -34.70 -8.82 29.16
CA GLY A 589 -34.19 -10.03 29.77
C GLY A 589 -35.16 -10.51 30.86
N PRO A 590 -35.43 -11.82 30.97
CA PRO A 590 -36.30 -12.34 32.02
C PRO A 590 -35.67 -12.04 33.38
N VAL A 591 -36.48 -11.44 34.26
CA VAL A 591 -36.14 -11.16 35.65
C VAL A 591 -35.82 -12.48 36.35
N HIS A 592 -34.54 -12.76 36.59
CA HIS A 592 -34.13 -13.84 37.48
C HIS A 592 -34.44 -13.43 38.92
N HIS A 593 -35.57 -13.90 39.43
CA HIS A 593 -35.83 -13.94 40.86
C HIS A 593 -34.83 -14.92 41.51
N ASN A 594 -33.96 -14.39 42.39
CA ASN A 594 -33.13 -15.20 43.26
C ASN A 594 -34.01 -15.96 44.27
N GLY A 595 -34.27 -17.23 43.99
CA GLY A 595 -34.75 -18.22 44.94
C GLY A 595 -33.61 -19.15 45.33
N THR A 596 -33.19 -19.06 46.58
CA THR A 596 -32.30 -20.00 47.26
C THR A 596 -32.86 -21.43 47.22
N SER A 597 -32.03 -22.41 46.87
CA SER A 597 -31.72 -23.63 47.66
C SER A 597 -31.48 -24.92 46.83
N GLN A 598 -30.40 -25.60 47.24
CA GLN A 598 -30.16 -27.04 47.30
C GLN A 598 -29.66 -27.85 46.08
N LEU A 599 -28.55 -28.52 46.41
CA LEU A 599 -27.84 -29.59 45.73
C LEU A 599 -28.75 -30.76 45.32
N GLY A 600 -28.53 -31.29 44.11
CA GLY A 600 -29.04 -32.59 43.68
C GLY A 600 -28.25 -33.11 42.46
N PHE A 601 -27.56 -34.24 42.66
CA PHE A 601 -26.82 -34.99 41.64
C PHE A 601 -27.75 -35.77 40.69
N GLN A 602 -27.17 -36.24 39.57
CA GLN A 602 -27.65 -37.24 38.58
C GLN A 602 -28.55 -36.69 37.46
N HIS A 603 -28.52 -37.13 36.19
CA HIS A 603 -27.90 -38.29 35.54
C HIS A 603 -27.76 -38.01 34.02
N VAL A 604 -26.78 -38.64 33.38
CA VAL A 604 -26.60 -38.72 31.92
C VAL A 604 -27.70 -39.58 31.30
N SER A 605 -28.21 -39.19 30.12
CA SER A 605 -28.79 -40.09 29.11
C SER A 605 -28.68 -39.46 27.71
N LEU A 606 -27.88 -40.08 26.85
CA LEU A 606 -27.90 -39.98 25.39
C LEU A 606 -29.08 -40.78 24.83
N GLU A 607 -29.60 -40.38 23.65
CA GLU A 607 -29.93 -41.22 22.46
C GLU A 607 -30.92 -40.48 21.51
N PRO A 608 -31.05 -40.83 20.21
CA PRO A 608 -30.71 -39.91 19.12
C PRO A 608 -31.76 -39.81 17.99
N GLY A 609 -31.43 -38.99 16.98
CA GLY A 609 -31.91 -39.14 15.60
C GLY A 609 -33.11 -38.27 15.19
N THR A 610 -32.97 -37.48 14.12
CA THR A 610 -33.28 -37.93 12.75
C THR A 610 -33.05 -36.78 11.76
N ASP A 611 -32.38 -37.12 10.66
CA ASP A 611 -32.25 -36.33 9.44
C ASP A 611 -33.60 -36.00 8.80
N SER A 612 -33.73 -34.77 8.26
CA SER A 612 -34.38 -34.57 6.96
C SER A 612 -34.09 -33.16 6.43
N THR A 613 -33.22 -33.06 5.44
CA THR A 613 -33.16 -31.96 4.47
C THR A 613 -34.22 -32.17 3.39
N PRO A 614 -34.73 -31.08 2.78
CA PRO A 614 -35.08 -31.13 1.37
C PRO A 614 -34.23 -30.16 0.55
N LEU A 615 -33.60 -30.72 -0.48
CA LEU A 615 -33.00 -30.04 -1.62
C LEU A 615 -34.10 -29.37 -2.46
N GLN A 616 -33.90 -28.11 -2.85
CA GLN A 616 -34.48 -27.60 -4.10
C GLN A 616 -33.51 -26.64 -4.78
N ASN A 617 -33.11 -27.03 -6.00
CA ASN A 617 -32.29 -26.27 -6.95
C ASN A 617 -33.11 -25.13 -7.58
N GLY A 618 -32.44 -24.03 -7.93
CA GLY A 618 -32.96 -23.06 -8.90
C GLY A 618 -32.34 -21.67 -8.84
N ASP A 619 -31.18 -21.51 -9.47
CA ASP A 619 -30.74 -20.31 -10.22
C ASP A 619 -30.50 -18.99 -9.45
N LYS A 620 -29.23 -18.70 -9.12
CA LYS A 620 -28.76 -17.35 -8.79
C LYS A 620 -27.34 -17.08 -9.31
N SER A 621 -27.29 -16.16 -10.28
CA SER A 621 -26.24 -15.17 -10.55
C SER A 621 -25.12 -15.08 -9.50
N TYR A 622 -23.91 -15.48 -9.90
CA TYR A 622 -22.66 -15.26 -9.17
C TYR A 622 -22.28 -13.77 -9.17
N SER A 623 -22.63 -13.03 -8.10
CA SER A 623 -21.93 -11.77 -7.76
C SER A 623 -22.04 -11.32 -6.30
N ASP A 624 -22.55 -12.12 -5.36
CA ASP A 624 -22.99 -11.60 -4.05
C ASP A 624 -22.23 -12.14 -2.81
N ASP A 625 -21.23 -13.02 -2.98
CA ASP A 625 -20.55 -13.70 -1.84
C ASP A 625 -19.05 -13.37 -1.70
N LEU A 626 -18.67 -12.09 -1.79
CA LEU A 626 -17.26 -11.69 -1.57
C LEU A 626 -16.98 -11.11 -0.18
N PHE A 627 -17.99 -10.85 0.67
CA PHE A 627 -17.78 -10.27 2.00
C PHE A 627 -18.84 -10.73 3.02
N GLY A 628 -18.80 -12.01 3.40
CA GLY A 628 -19.69 -12.61 4.41
C GLY A 628 -18.95 -13.22 5.60
N ASN A 629 -19.30 -12.75 6.81
CA ASN A 629 -19.00 -13.28 8.14
C ASN A 629 -17.55 -13.26 8.65
N GLY A 630 -17.21 -12.19 9.39
CA GLY A 630 -15.98 -12.11 10.20
C GLY A 630 -16.06 -11.09 11.34
N PHE A 631 -17.19 -11.03 12.07
CA PHE A 631 -17.41 -10.06 13.15
C PHE A 631 -17.70 -10.69 14.52
N ASP A 632 -17.16 -11.88 14.78
CA ASP A 632 -17.13 -12.45 16.12
C ASP A 632 -15.70 -12.84 16.48
N GLU A 633 -15.03 -11.98 17.26
CA GLU A 633 -14.09 -12.32 18.34
C GLU A 633 -13.41 -11.06 18.92
N GLY A 634 -13.57 -10.84 20.24
CA GLY A 634 -12.60 -10.12 21.10
C GLY A 634 -12.58 -8.59 21.09
N PHE A 635 -13.30 -7.96 22.02
CA PHE A 635 -13.32 -6.51 22.25
C PHE A 635 -11.99 -5.96 22.83
N ASN A 636 -11.10 -5.47 21.97
CA ASN A 636 -9.97 -4.60 22.33
C ASN A 636 -10.08 -3.24 21.62
N PHE A 637 -9.62 -2.16 22.27
CA PHE A 637 -9.66 -0.78 21.76
C PHE A 637 -8.52 -0.46 20.77
N GLY A 638 -7.78 -1.48 20.32
CA GLY A 638 -6.80 -1.38 19.25
C GLY A 638 -7.45 -1.37 17.87
N THR A 639 -6.98 -0.53 16.97
CA THR A 639 -7.37 -0.46 15.55
C THR A 639 -6.83 -1.66 14.74
N SER A 640 -6.82 -2.85 15.33
CA SER A 640 -6.13 -4.03 14.82
C SER A 640 -7.09 -5.22 14.73
N SER A 641 -8.05 -5.16 13.80
CA SER A 641 -8.79 -6.34 13.30
C SER A 641 -9.65 -5.94 12.10
N ILE A 642 -9.02 -5.50 11.01
CA ILE A 642 -9.68 -5.39 9.68
C ILE A 642 -8.91 -6.25 8.67
N LEU A 643 -8.30 -7.36 9.08
CA LEU A 643 -7.76 -8.36 8.15
C LEU A 643 -7.81 -9.74 8.83
N ASN A 644 -8.91 -10.46 8.63
CA ASN A 644 -8.81 -11.91 8.61
C ASN A 644 -8.05 -12.30 7.34
N PHE A 645 -7.01 -13.11 7.50
CA PHE A 645 -6.32 -13.74 6.38
C PHE A 645 -7.28 -14.74 5.73
N ASP A 646 -7.98 -14.28 4.71
CA ASP A 646 -8.25 -15.14 3.57
C ASP A 646 -7.33 -14.66 2.46
N THR A 647 -6.16 -15.30 2.35
CA THR A 647 -5.41 -15.27 1.10
C THR A 647 -6.30 -15.97 0.09
N GLY A 648 -7.24 -15.21 -0.49
CA GLY A 648 -7.94 -15.58 -1.70
C GLY A 648 -6.88 -16.12 -2.64
N THR A 649 -7.08 -17.35 -3.06
CA THR A 649 -6.28 -18.03 -4.07
C THR A 649 -5.88 -17.02 -5.13
N LEU A 650 -4.58 -16.74 -5.21
CA LEU A 650 -3.95 -16.08 -6.34
C LEU A 650 -4.30 -16.91 -7.57
N ASP A 651 -5.42 -16.57 -8.20
CA ASP A 651 -5.76 -17.07 -9.52
C ASP A 651 -4.85 -16.32 -10.49
N LEU A 652 -3.63 -16.85 -10.63
CA LEU A 652 -2.65 -16.48 -11.64
C LEU A 652 -3.05 -17.06 -13.00
N ASP A 653 -4.32 -17.01 -13.36
CA ASP A 653 -4.77 -17.27 -14.73
C ASP A 653 -4.55 -16.01 -15.57
N PHE A 654 -3.27 -15.77 -15.82
CA PHE A 654 -2.78 -14.93 -16.90
C PHE A 654 -3.08 -15.62 -18.24
N THR A 655 -4.30 -15.49 -18.75
CA THR A 655 -4.54 -15.69 -20.18
C THR A 655 -4.38 -14.35 -20.89
N GLY A 656 -3.22 -14.16 -21.53
CA GLY A 656 -3.01 -13.08 -22.49
C GLY A 656 -1.78 -12.23 -22.20
N PHE A 657 -0.60 -12.81 -22.36
CA PHE A 657 0.49 -12.31 -23.21
C PHE A 657 1.53 -13.44 -23.24
N GLY A 658 1.44 -14.26 -24.29
CA GLY A 658 2.65 -14.86 -24.85
C GLY A 658 3.56 -13.72 -25.31
N PHE A 659 4.86 -13.93 -25.15
CA PHE A 659 5.95 -13.03 -25.50
C PHE A 659 5.76 -12.27 -26.82
#